data_AF-A0A1I3DPP3-F1
#
_entry.id   AF-A0A1I3DPP3-F1
#
_cell.length_a   1.000
_cell.length_b   1.000
_cell.length_c   1.000
_cell.angle_alpha   90.00
_cell.angle_beta   90.00
_cell.angle_gamma   90.00
#
_symmetry.space_group_name_H-M   'P 1'
#
loop_
_entity.id
_entity.type
_entity.pdbx_description
1 polymer ?
#
loop_
_entity_poly.entity_id
_entity_poly.type
_entity_poly.pdbx_seq_one_letter_code
_entity_poly.pdbx_strand_id
1 'polypeptide(L)'
;MRNKTLQILLIILTVLALVFRAGLPASATNLPGDFNIVQLPEGNTLPENSNPAEEEPGNSDSPPSGEVPGEAPPEEEMLPPPESSESEFPAENSTEAPADDNLLPTETDGESGESEEELTEANQETVESETESGGEALAFGRILNETTIEVYTYDELKQALSGDNGYTTIYLGDNITADGTGIDIHPNKTDVIIDGAPPEGGRYRFTQYASANDSTSIRVRSAGIQSVTLRNLDIHGANYYGVVWVPDSISGIAIIHENVDYTGPQPVYNRSGTTRLADSTYTLRPVSGMSGEIAETMHAEFSGTIHISAAGTNHPVLQLTSSVSTLTVLDGAEVTVNTDYGFLGTNGQTPDVTLCSGSAFHLTSSRYGFTAGDYRVRRFLVESDAALNICQDTRESLAALRISSLFQMEPGSSATIVRTGTDGIPLRMTNSNAQVIWNQPERVFLYSSAGVPLRFTGAGTLSIRTSSLNLWQSTGWPVSGGTDDLPDHIWNKSDGETLVMTAAYDTTIKSLTSNLTGDDPVVSALDTQNFNLEKNQLVALGSMTLDIDTPDSQSLALSGHTSSGAALSATYTLNDGTDGTTDGIAGAYGQYLLPVTGGTLKADSVVTNTASANGIAMRKTAVVQDSGQFRLSFVSVPEQLQFGSIPVPEIQTLADPQGEEFALTVGDTRPKPNGWRIDASLIQPLTAQVDGLPRRLDNAVVFRRAGSAPFPLNEAPMTIYRQTGGTPGEHTVQWSDGEGILLNLFPGEIYSGVNYTTTIHWELVDAP
;
A
#
# COMPACT_ATOMS: atom_id res chain seq x y z
N MET A 1 17.86 50.68 -2.29
CA MET A 1 17.91 49.21 -2.12
C MET A 1 16.88 48.58 -3.08
N ARG A 2 17.26 48.25 -4.33
CA ARG A 2 16.26 47.80 -5.34
C ARG A 2 16.81 46.82 -6.40
N ASN A 3 17.93 46.13 -6.11
CA ASN A 3 18.61 45.27 -7.10
C ASN A 3 18.89 43.82 -6.64
N LYS A 4 18.86 43.52 -5.32
CA LYS A 4 19.02 42.13 -4.82
C LYS A 4 17.75 41.29 -5.03
N THR A 5 16.57 41.86 -4.81
CA THR A 5 15.28 41.18 -5.00
C THR A 5 15.10 40.68 -6.44
N LEU A 6 15.56 41.45 -7.43
CA LEU A 6 15.43 41.09 -8.85
C LEU A 6 16.37 39.93 -9.24
N GLN A 7 17.59 39.87 -8.67
CA GLN A 7 18.47 38.71 -8.86
C GLN A 7 17.92 37.44 -8.21
N ILE A 8 17.35 37.54 -7.00
CA ILE A 8 16.71 36.40 -6.34
C ILE A 8 15.51 35.90 -7.15
N LEU A 9 14.66 36.81 -7.65
CA LEU A 9 13.52 36.44 -8.49
C LEU A 9 13.97 35.78 -9.81
N LEU A 10 15.06 36.26 -10.42
CA LEU A 10 15.61 35.66 -11.65
C LEU A 10 16.21 34.28 -11.40
N ILE A 11 16.87 34.06 -10.26
CA ILE A 11 17.38 32.74 -9.85
C ILE A 11 16.22 31.78 -9.61
N ILE A 12 15.16 32.20 -8.92
CA ILE A 12 13.95 31.38 -8.71
C ILE A 12 13.29 31.02 -10.05
N LEU A 13 13.11 31.97 -10.98
CA LEU A 13 12.60 31.68 -12.32
C LEU A 13 13.52 30.73 -13.11
N THR A 14 14.84 30.83 -12.95
CA THR A 14 15.79 29.96 -13.65
C THR A 14 15.76 28.53 -13.11
N VAL A 15 15.59 28.35 -11.79
CA VAL A 15 15.37 27.03 -11.18
C VAL A 15 14.03 26.44 -11.63
N LEU A 16 12.96 27.25 -11.63
CA LEU A 16 11.65 26.81 -12.13
C LEU A 16 11.71 26.39 -13.61
N ALA A 17 12.39 27.17 -14.46
CA ALA A 17 12.57 26.86 -15.88
C ALA A 17 13.44 25.63 -16.16
N LEU A 18 14.26 25.18 -15.18
CA LEU A 18 15.01 23.93 -15.28
C LEU A 18 14.15 22.71 -14.88
N VAL A 19 13.26 22.88 -13.90
CA VAL A 19 12.26 21.85 -13.51
C VAL A 19 11.20 21.67 -14.61
N PHE A 20 10.72 22.75 -15.23
CA PHE A 20 9.77 22.73 -16.35
C PHE A 20 10.38 22.30 -17.71
N ARG A 21 11.48 21.53 -17.71
CA ARG A 21 12.09 20.95 -18.92
C ARG A 21 12.11 19.42 -18.98
N ALA A 22 11.56 18.73 -17.98
CA ALA A 22 11.01 17.39 -18.15
C ALA A 22 9.58 17.50 -18.73
N GLY A 23 9.17 16.54 -19.56
CA GLY A 23 7.93 16.63 -20.34
C GLY A 23 6.66 16.32 -19.52
N LEU A 24 5.65 17.17 -19.67
CA LEU A 24 4.26 16.87 -19.29
C LEU A 24 3.61 15.91 -20.31
N PRO A 25 2.92 14.85 -19.88
CA PRO A 25 1.64 14.44 -20.45
C PRO A 25 0.50 15.19 -19.74
N ALA A 26 -0.57 15.53 -20.47
CA ALA A 26 -1.67 16.35 -19.95
C ALA A 26 -3.05 15.67 -20.10
N SER A 27 -3.39 14.81 -19.14
CA SER A 27 -4.78 14.39 -18.83
C SER A 27 -4.80 13.53 -17.57
N ALA A 28 -5.21 14.10 -16.43
CA ALA A 28 -5.32 13.35 -15.18
C ALA A 28 -6.68 12.62 -15.09
N THR A 29 -6.73 11.41 -15.62
CA THR A 29 -7.74 10.40 -15.26
C THR A 29 -7.06 9.40 -14.34
N ASN A 30 -7.37 9.43 -13.04
CA ASN A 30 -6.73 8.58 -12.05
C ASN A 30 -7.23 7.13 -12.17
N LEU A 31 -6.49 6.32 -12.92
CA LEU A 31 -6.53 4.86 -12.88
C LEU A 31 -5.16 4.35 -12.37
N PRO A 32 -5.11 3.22 -11.65
CA PRO A 32 -3.88 2.77 -11.01
C PRO A 32 -2.83 2.29 -12.03
N GLY A 33 -1.61 2.79 -11.89
CA GLY A 33 -0.42 2.05 -12.32
C GLY A 33 -0.14 0.91 -11.33
N ASP A 34 0.49 -0.20 -11.71
CA ASP A 34 1.05 -0.50 -13.04
C ASP A 34 0.34 -1.68 -13.72
N PHE A 35 -0.15 -1.43 -14.94
CA PHE A 35 -0.67 -2.46 -15.85
C PHE A 35 -0.16 -2.22 -17.28
N ASN A 36 1.14 -2.44 -17.49
CA ASN A 36 1.72 -2.57 -18.83
C ASN A 36 1.30 -3.92 -19.45
N ILE A 37 0.07 -4.01 -19.94
CA ILE A 37 -0.36 -5.13 -20.78
C ILE A 37 0.40 -5.06 -22.11
N VAL A 38 1.37 -5.96 -22.29
CA VAL A 38 1.97 -6.22 -23.59
C VAL A 38 0.89 -6.77 -24.51
N GLN A 39 0.47 -5.99 -25.50
CA GLN A 39 -0.42 -6.50 -26.55
C GLN A 39 0.31 -7.62 -27.32
N LEU A 40 -0.27 -8.83 -27.27
CA LEU A 40 0.12 -9.90 -28.17
C LEU A 40 -0.31 -9.52 -29.60
N PRO A 41 0.51 -9.79 -30.63
CA PRO A 41 0.21 -9.38 -31.99
C PRO A 41 -1.02 -10.11 -32.55
N GLU A 42 -1.87 -9.38 -33.25
CA GLU A 42 -3.06 -9.94 -33.90
C GLU A 42 -2.66 -11.06 -34.88
N GLY A 43 -3.30 -12.23 -34.74
CA GLY A 43 -3.06 -13.37 -35.61
C GLY A 43 -3.58 -13.10 -37.02
N ASN A 44 -2.68 -13.14 -38.02
CA ASN A 44 -3.03 -12.98 -39.43
C ASN A 44 -4.26 -13.81 -39.83
N THR A 45 -5.28 -13.15 -40.37
CA THR A 45 -6.40 -13.82 -41.00
C THR A 45 -5.96 -14.54 -42.28
N LEU A 46 -6.48 -15.75 -42.49
CA LEU A 46 -6.43 -16.46 -43.76
C LEU A 46 -7.87 -16.78 -44.19
N PRO A 47 -8.15 -16.79 -45.51
CA PRO A 47 -9.48 -16.45 -46.01
C PRO A 47 -10.51 -17.57 -45.89
N GLU A 48 -11.77 -17.14 -45.78
CA GLU A 48 -12.96 -17.98 -45.92
C GLU A 48 -13.00 -18.73 -47.26
N ASN A 49 -13.72 -19.84 -47.30
CA ASN A 49 -14.18 -20.41 -48.55
C ASN A 49 -15.61 -20.98 -48.40
N SER A 50 -16.48 -20.66 -49.36
CA SER A 50 -17.91 -21.02 -49.44
C SER A 50 -18.15 -22.54 -49.52
N ASN A 51 -19.33 -23.13 -49.23
CA ASN A 51 -20.72 -22.66 -49.39
C ASN A 51 -21.71 -23.54 -48.54
N PRO A 52 -23.05 -23.26 -48.45
CA PRO A 52 -23.97 -23.91 -47.50
C PRO A 52 -24.96 -24.95 -48.06
N ALA A 53 -25.60 -25.69 -47.13
CA ALA A 53 -26.94 -26.32 -47.18
C ALA A 53 -27.37 -26.52 -45.70
N GLU A 54 -28.52 -26.06 -45.18
CA GLU A 54 -29.91 -26.53 -45.42
C GLU A 54 -30.20 -27.99 -45.06
N GLU A 55 -30.81 -28.22 -43.89
CA GLU A 55 -32.11 -28.92 -43.75
C GLU A 55 -32.75 -28.67 -42.35
N GLU A 56 -34.07 -28.88 -42.24
CA GLU A 56 -34.95 -28.52 -41.08
C GLU A 56 -35.25 -29.73 -40.16
N PRO A 57 -35.88 -29.56 -38.96
CA PRO A 57 -35.75 -30.51 -37.85
C PRO A 57 -36.77 -31.67 -37.81
N GLY A 58 -36.41 -32.73 -37.08
CA GLY A 58 -37.28 -33.88 -36.75
C GLY A 58 -37.57 -34.01 -35.25
N ASN A 59 -38.84 -34.24 -34.89
CA ASN A 59 -39.36 -34.34 -33.51
C ASN A 59 -39.53 -35.79 -33.02
N SER A 60 -39.36 -36.05 -31.72
CA SER A 60 -40.10 -37.10 -30.99
C SER A 60 -40.02 -37.01 -29.45
N ASP A 61 -41.12 -36.57 -28.82
CA ASP A 61 -41.84 -37.14 -27.65
C ASP A 61 -41.04 -38.02 -26.64
N SER A 62 -41.12 -37.80 -25.32
CA SER A 62 -42.34 -38.03 -24.50
C SER A 62 -42.23 -37.48 -23.04
N PRO A 63 -43.33 -37.34 -22.26
CA PRO A 63 -43.36 -36.56 -21.00
C PRO A 63 -43.83 -37.42 -19.76
N PRO A 64 -44.50 -36.96 -18.67
CA PRO A 64 -43.96 -37.16 -17.29
C PRO A 64 -44.92 -37.70 -16.19
N SER A 65 -44.34 -38.13 -15.04
CA SER A 65 -44.99 -38.36 -13.72
C SER A 65 -43.92 -38.62 -12.63
N GLY A 66 -44.13 -38.54 -11.31
CA GLY A 66 -45.32 -38.10 -10.53
C GLY A 66 -45.40 -38.75 -9.13
N GLU A 67 -44.88 -38.06 -8.10
CA GLU A 67 -45.08 -38.21 -6.63
C GLU A 67 -44.96 -39.59 -5.88
N VAL A 68 -43.96 -39.68 -4.97
CA VAL A 68 -44.03 -39.93 -3.48
C VAL A 68 -44.94 -41.06 -2.91
N PRO A 69 -44.60 -41.79 -1.80
CA PRO A 69 -43.34 -41.99 -1.02
C PRO A 69 -42.89 -43.48 -0.89
N GLY A 70 -41.76 -43.77 -0.22
CA GLY A 70 -41.40 -45.16 0.19
C GLY A 70 -40.13 -45.28 1.07
N GLU A 71 -40.16 -46.22 2.02
CA GLU A 71 -39.24 -46.48 3.14
C GLU A 71 -37.77 -46.83 2.80
N ALA A 72 -36.90 -46.84 3.82
CA ALA A 72 -35.46 -47.10 3.69
C ALA A 72 -35.08 -48.60 3.86
N PRO A 73 -34.09 -49.12 3.09
CA PRO A 73 -33.43 -50.40 3.36
C PRO A 73 -32.40 -50.32 4.52
N PRO A 74 -32.00 -51.47 5.10
CA PRO A 74 -31.09 -51.52 6.26
C PRO A 74 -29.60 -51.41 5.92
N GLU A 75 -28.79 -51.22 6.97
CA GLU A 75 -27.33 -51.17 6.96
C GLU A 75 -26.71 -52.55 6.68
N GLU A 76 -25.63 -52.62 5.89
CA GLU A 76 -24.73 -53.79 5.81
C GLU A 76 -23.41 -53.48 6.52
N GLU A 77 -23.00 -54.34 7.45
CA GLU A 77 -21.77 -54.17 8.25
C GLU A 77 -20.51 -54.40 7.39
N MET A 78 -19.73 -53.33 7.15
CA MET A 78 -18.38 -53.47 6.58
C MET A 78 -17.35 -53.78 7.68
N LEU A 79 -16.68 -54.92 7.55
CA LEU A 79 -15.62 -55.37 8.47
C LEU A 79 -14.39 -54.44 8.43
N PRO A 80 -13.78 -54.10 9.58
CA PRO A 80 -12.54 -53.32 9.63
C PRO A 80 -11.29 -54.14 9.26
N PRO A 81 -10.21 -53.49 8.78
CA PRO A 81 -8.90 -54.12 8.58
C PRO A 81 -8.20 -54.44 9.93
N PRO A 82 -7.25 -55.39 9.95
CA PRO A 82 -6.65 -55.87 11.20
C PRO A 82 -5.64 -54.91 11.84
N GLU A 83 -5.61 -54.89 13.16
CA GLU A 83 -4.68 -54.10 13.98
C GLU A 83 -3.25 -54.68 13.97
N SER A 84 -2.25 -53.78 14.07
CA SER A 84 -0.86 -54.12 14.38
C SER A 84 -0.56 -53.86 15.86
N SER A 85 -0.10 -54.88 16.58
CA SER A 85 0.17 -54.79 18.03
C SER A 85 1.32 -53.84 18.37
N GLU A 86 1.08 -52.90 19.28
CA GLU A 86 2.12 -52.10 19.93
C GLU A 86 2.98 -52.94 20.90
N SER A 87 4.17 -52.44 21.27
CA SER A 87 4.99 -52.98 22.35
C SER A 87 5.61 -51.86 23.19
N GLU A 88 5.22 -51.78 24.46
CA GLU A 88 5.60 -50.70 25.37
C GLU A 88 7.10 -50.70 25.73
N PHE A 89 7.68 -49.50 25.90
CA PHE A 89 8.99 -49.29 26.52
C PHE A 89 8.85 -48.34 27.74
N PRO A 90 9.36 -48.71 28.94
CA PRO A 90 9.44 -47.79 30.07
C PRO A 90 10.84 -47.21 30.31
N ALA A 91 10.94 -45.88 30.20
CA ALA A 91 11.72 -44.91 31.00
C ALA A 91 13.13 -45.22 31.59
N GLU A 92 14.08 -44.34 31.24
CA GLU A 92 15.15 -43.72 32.10
C GLU A 92 16.21 -44.64 32.78
N ASN A 93 17.41 -44.20 33.17
CA ASN A 93 17.99 -42.86 33.34
C ASN A 93 19.51 -42.80 33.01
N SER A 94 20.17 -41.70 33.41
CA SER A 94 21.51 -41.18 33.09
C SER A 94 22.76 -41.89 33.65
N THR A 95 23.90 -41.22 33.38
CA THR A 95 25.14 -41.04 34.19
C THR A 95 26.38 -41.94 33.97
N GLU A 96 27.42 -41.29 33.44
CA GLU A 96 28.86 -41.40 33.74
C GLU A 96 29.70 -42.62 33.28
N ALA A 97 31.01 -42.37 33.19
CA ALA A 97 32.13 -43.22 32.77
C ALA A 97 33.23 -43.14 33.88
N PRO A 98 34.51 -43.55 33.73
CA PRO A 98 35.18 -44.27 32.63
C PRO A 98 36.10 -45.45 33.09
N ALA A 99 36.85 -46.03 32.13
CA ALA A 99 38.09 -46.81 32.33
C ALA A 99 37.96 -48.19 33.06
N ASP A 100 38.94 -49.11 33.06
CA ASP A 100 40.26 -49.14 32.42
C ASP A 100 40.72 -50.60 32.15
N ASP A 101 41.84 -50.78 31.41
CA ASP A 101 42.77 -51.93 31.45
C ASP A 101 42.24 -53.32 30.94
N ASN A 102 43.05 -54.31 30.52
CA ASN A 102 44.48 -54.58 30.76
C ASN A 102 45.12 -55.52 29.69
N LEU A 103 46.43 -55.79 29.82
CA LEU A 103 47.27 -56.91 29.31
C LEU A 103 48.37 -56.59 28.26
N LEU A 104 49.45 -55.93 28.73
CA LEU A 104 50.81 -56.49 28.98
C LEU A 104 51.45 -57.52 28.00
N PRO A 105 52.81 -57.63 27.90
CA PRO A 105 53.93 -56.76 28.36
C PRO A 105 54.95 -56.50 27.18
N THR A 106 56.27 -56.21 27.25
CA THR A 106 57.32 -56.21 28.30
C THR A 106 58.57 -55.39 27.87
N GLU A 107 59.12 -54.57 28.77
CA GLU A 107 60.55 -54.25 29.05
C GLU A 107 61.68 -54.39 28.00
N THR A 108 62.49 -53.33 27.85
CA THR A 108 63.84 -53.26 28.50
C THR A 108 64.48 -51.85 28.44
N ASP A 109 65.18 -51.46 29.53
CA ASP A 109 65.77 -50.12 29.72
C ASP A 109 67.12 -49.86 29.01
N GLY A 110 67.52 -48.58 28.94
CA GLY A 110 68.82 -48.14 28.38
C GLY A 110 69.15 -46.65 28.56
N GLU A 111 69.24 -46.17 29.80
CA GLU A 111 69.45 -44.76 30.19
C GLU A 111 70.84 -44.15 29.83
N SER A 112 70.89 -42.88 29.39
CA SER A 112 71.87 -41.81 29.76
C SER A 112 71.95 -40.65 28.74
N GLY A 113 72.24 -39.41 29.19
CA GLY A 113 72.76 -38.33 28.32
C GLY A 113 72.19 -36.91 28.47
N GLU A 114 72.77 -36.12 29.39
CA GLU A 114 72.75 -34.63 29.42
C GLU A 114 73.64 -34.04 28.29
N SER A 115 73.57 -32.78 27.81
CA SER A 115 72.67 -31.62 28.03
C SER A 115 72.77 -30.59 26.86
N GLU A 116 71.86 -29.60 26.86
CA GLU A 116 72.00 -28.15 26.48
C GLU A 116 72.60 -27.66 25.13
N GLU A 117 71.84 -26.74 24.48
CA GLU A 117 72.28 -25.49 23.79
C GLU A 117 73.24 -25.53 22.56
N GLU A 118 73.17 -24.65 21.54
CA GLU A 118 72.25 -23.54 21.16
C GLU A 118 72.25 -23.35 19.61
N LEU A 119 71.20 -22.71 19.08
CA LEU A 119 70.95 -22.14 17.74
C LEU A 119 72.12 -21.98 16.73
N THR A 120 71.86 -22.25 15.44
CA THR A 120 71.87 -21.20 14.38
C THR A 120 71.30 -21.68 13.03
N GLU A 121 70.88 -20.73 12.19
CA GLU A 121 70.26 -20.92 10.86
C GLU A 121 71.31 -20.99 9.73
N ALA A 122 70.97 -21.65 8.59
CA ALA A 122 70.84 -20.98 7.27
C ALA A 122 70.87 -21.94 6.06
N ASN A 123 69.94 -21.69 5.13
CA ASN A 123 69.93 -21.95 3.68
C ASN A 123 70.67 -23.17 3.08
N GLN A 124 69.89 -24.05 2.47
CA GLN A 124 70.31 -24.81 1.29
C GLN A 124 70.36 -23.90 0.06
N GLU A 125 71.34 -24.08 -0.82
CA GLU A 125 71.28 -23.66 -2.22
C GLU A 125 71.95 -24.74 -3.08
N THR A 126 71.15 -25.57 -3.75
CA THR A 126 71.64 -26.52 -4.76
C THR A 126 70.63 -26.61 -5.90
N VAL A 127 70.96 -26.01 -7.04
CA VAL A 127 70.24 -26.17 -8.31
C VAL A 127 70.70 -27.47 -8.96
N GLU A 128 69.80 -28.33 -9.46
CA GLU A 128 70.13 -29.14 -10.64
C GLU A 128 68.92 -29.67 -11.45
N SER A 129 69.04 -29.50 -12.77
CA SER A 129 68.39 -30.24 -13.88
C SER A 129 66.87 -30.43 -13.94
N GLU A 130 66.27 -29.83 -14.97
CA GLU A 130 65.01 -30.26 -15.58
C GLU A 130 65.19 -31.63 -16.29
N THR A 131 64.14 -32.45 -16.29
CA THR A 131 63.86 -33.38 -17.40
C THR A 131 62.37 -33.38 -17.72
N GLU A 132 61.93 -32.52 -18.62
CA GLU A 132 60.55 -32.56 -19.13
C GLU A 132 60.30 -33.84 -19.93
N SER A 133 59.31 -34.64 -19.52
CA SER A 133 58.69 -35.64 -20.38
C SER A 133 57.34 -35.08 -20.85
N GLY A 134 57.27 -34.66 -22.12
CA GLY A 134 56.09 -34.00 -22.68
C GLY A 134 54.84 -34.89 -22.72
N GLY A 135 54.00 -34.77 -21.70
CA GLY A 135 52.55 -34.74 -21.88
C GLY A 135 52.09 -33.29 -21.72
N GLU A 136 51.13 -32.84 -22.52
CA GLU A 136 50.52 -31.52 -22.32
C GLU A 136 49.78 -31.54 -20.99
N ALA A 137 50.32 -30.85 -19.99
CA ALA A 137 49.59 -30.60 -18.75
C ALA A 137 48.40 -29.69 -19.08
N LEU A 138 47.18 -30.23 -18.97
CA LEU A 138 45.96 -29.43 -19.04
C LEU A 138 46.09 -28.29 -18.04
N ALA A 139 46.02 -27.04 -18.53
CA ALA A 139 46.17 -25.87 -17.68
C ALA A 139 45.06 -25.90 -16.61
N PHE A 140 45.47 -26.03 -15.35
CA PHE A 140 44.56 -26.22 -14.21
C PHE A 140 43.97 -24.87 -13.78
N GLY A 141 43.20 -24.28 -14.68
CA GLY A 141 42.65 -22.93 -14.58
C GLY A 141 43.71 -21.88 -14.26
N ARG A 142 43.28 -20.86 -13.53
CA ARG A 142 44.11 -19.82 -12.91
C ARG A 142 43.78 -19.76 -11.43
N ILE A 143 44.69 -20.25 -10.60
CA ILE A 143 44.55 -20.21 -9.14
C ILE A 143 44.64 -18.75 -8.66
N LEU A 144 43.68 -18.31 -7.83
CA LEU A 144 43.65 -16.96 -7.26
C LEU A 144 44.04 -16.94 -5.78
N ASN A 145 43.65 -17.97 -5.01
CA ASN A 145 44.10 -18.27 -3.64
C ASN A 145 43.75 -19.72 -3.28
N GLU A 146 43.98 -20.14 -2.04
CA GLU A 146 43.76 -21.51 -1.54
C GLU A 146 42.29 -22.01 -1.55
N THR A 147 41.30 -21.11 -1.67
CA THR A 147 39.87 -21.44 -1.80
C THR A 147 39.23 -20.95 -3.10
N THR A 148 40.00 -20.26 -3.96
CA THR A 148 39.47 -19.56 -5.15
C THR A 148 40.26 -19.86 -6.42
N ILE A 149 39.56 -20.25 -7.48
CA ILE A 149 40.11 -20.53 -8.82
C ILE A 149 39.24 -19.90 -9.91
N GLU A 150 39.87 -19.47 -11.02
CA GLU A 150 39.20 -19.04 -12.25
C GLU A 150 39.38 -20.14 -13.32
N VAL A 151 38.32 -20.51 -14.04
CA VAL A 151 38.31 -21.64 -14.98
C VAL A 151 37.73 -21.25 -16.34
N TYR A 152 38.33 -21.75 -17.42
CA TYR A 152 38.01 -21.39 -18.81
C TYR A 152 37.30 -22.53 -19.56
N THR A 153 37.44 -23.78 -19.12
CA THR A 153 36.84 -24.96 -19.76
C THR A 153 36.01 -25.81 -18.79
N TYR A 154 35.14 -26.67 -19.36
CA TYR A 154 34.33 -27.60 -18.56
C TYR A 154 35.17 -28.62 -17.79
N ASP A 155 36.30 -29.07 -18.35
CA ASP A 155 37.22 -29.98 -17.67
C ASP A 155 37.93 -29.31 -16.48
N GLU A 156 38.26 -28.02 -16.57
CA GLU A 156 38.77 -27.24 -15.44
C GLU A 156 37.70 -27.06 -14.35
N LEU A 157 36.48 -26.67 -14.73
CA LEU A 157 35.34 -26.56 -13.81
C LEU A 157 35.06 -27.88 -13.07
N LYS A 158 35.12 -29.00 -13.80
CA LYS A 158 34.96 -30.35 -13.27
C LYS A 158 36.08 -30.74 -12.31
N GLN A 159 37.34 -30.44 -12.64
CA GLN A 159 38.47 -30.66 -11.74
C GLN A 159 38.38 -29.79 -10.48
N ALA A 160 37.97 -28.52 -10.61
CA ALA A 160 37.77 -27.60 -9.49
C ALA A 160 36.68 -28.10 -8.53
N LEU A 161 35.54 -28.58 -9.05
CA LEU A 161 34.39 -29.03 -8.24
C LEU A 161 34.53 -30.46 -7.68
N SER A 162 35.08 -31.41 -8.43
CA SER A 162 35.18 -32.82 -8.01
C SER A 162 36.46 -33.16 -7.23
N GLY A 163 37.49 -32.32 -7.26
CA GLY A 163 38.75 -32.55 -6.55
C GLY A 163 38.73 -32.12 -5.07
N ASP A 164 39.48 -32.83 -4.22
CA ASP A 164 39.72 -32.44 -2.83
C ASP A 164 40.86 -31.40 -2.74
N ASN A 165 40.57 -30.22 -3.27
CA ASN A 165 41.57 -29.20 -3.66
C ASN A 165 41.37 -27.83 -2.97
N GLY A 166 40.54 -27.77 -1.92
CA GLY A 166 40.26 -26.54 -1.16
C GLY A 166 39.32 -25.54 -1.84
N TYR A 167 39.18 -25.55 -3.17
CA TYR A 167 38.38 -24.53 -3.87
C TYR A 167 36.88 -24.61 -3.54
N THR A 168 36.34 -23.51 -3.01
CA THR A 168 34.91 -23.32 -2.76
C THR A 168 34.33 -22.19 -3.61
N THR A 169 35.16 -21.26 -4.10
CA THR A 169 34.76 -20.23 -5.07
C THR A 169 35.40 -20.51 -6.43
N ILE A 170 34.58 -20.64 -7.46
CA ILE A 170 34.99 -20.92 -8.84
C ILE A 170 34.46 -19.81 -9.75
N TYR A 171 35.36 -18.96 -10.26
CA TYR A 171 35.00 -17.96 -11.27
C TYR A 171 35.05 -18.57 -12.68
N LEU A 172 34.12 -18.17 -13.55
CA LEU A 172 34.22 -18.46 -14.99
C LEU A 172 35.07 -17.38 -15.68
N GLY A 173 36.11 -17.78 -16.39
CA GLY A 173 36.95 -16.89 -17.21
C GLY A 173 36.61 -16.88 -18.70
N ASP A 174 35.78 -17.83 -19.16
CA ASP A 174 35.12 -17.82 -20.47
C ASP A 174 33.75 -18.55 -20.40
N ASN A 175 33.04 -18.60 -21.52
CA ASN A 175 31.71 -19.18 -21.70
C ASN A 175 31.78 -20.71 -21.75
N ILE A 176 31.50 -21.37 -20.63
CA ILE A 176 31.57 -22.83 -20.52
C ILE A 176 30.33 -23.51 -21.13
N THR A 177 30.56 -24.59 -21.87
CA THR A 177 29.52 -25.51 -22.36
C THR A 177 29.76 -26.91 -21.80
N ALA A 178 28.75 -27.53 -21.21
CA ALA A 178 28.85 -28.87 -20.63
C ALA A 178 28.92 -29.96 -21.71
N ASP A 179 29.83 -30.92 -21.52
CA ASP A 179 30.09 -32.03 -22.45
C ASP A 179 29.08 -33.19 -22.36
N GLY A 180 28.24 -33.20 -21.32
CA GLY A 180 27.28 -34.27 -21.04
C GLY A 180 27.77 -35.37 -20.08
N THR A 181 28.96 -35.25 -19.50
CA THR A 181 29.48 -36.21 -18.50
C THR A 181 29.07 -35.87 -17.05
N GLY A 182 28.70 -34.61 -16.80
CA GLY A 182 28.31 -34.12 -15.48
C GLY A 182 29.46 -34.05 -14.47
N ILE A 183 29.14 -33.51 -13.29
CA ILE A 183 30.13 -33.20 -12.24
C ILE A 183 29.53 -33.59 -10.89
N ASP A 184 30.16 -34.48 -10.13
CA ASP A 184 29.82 -34.71 -8.72
C ASP A 184 30.69 -33.79 -7.84
N ILE A 185 30.09 -33.00 -6.96
CA ILE A 185 30.81 -32.08 -6.06
C ILE A 185 31.54 -32.89 -4.96
N HIS A 186 32.80 -32.55 -4.67
CA HIS A 186 33.59 -33.26 -3.65
C HIS A 186 32.94 -33.15 -2.25
N PRO A 187 32.78 -34.26 -1.49
CA PRO A 187 32.04 -34.28 -0.22
C PRO A 187 32.55 -33.35 0.89
N ASN A 188 33.80 -32.86 0.79
CA ASN A 188 34.42 -31.94 1.75
C ASN A 188 34.09 -30.45 1.50
N LYS A 189 33.43 -30.11 0.39
CA LYS A 189 33.09 -28.73 0.02
C LYS A 189 31.73 -28.35 0.61
N THR A 190 31.72 -27.78 1.82
CA THR A 190 30.48 -27.40 2.53
C THR A 190 29.63 -26.42 1.72
N ASP A 191 30.25 -25.36 1.22
CA ASP A 191 29.59 -24.31 0.47
C ASP A 191 30.35 -24.09 -0.84
N VAL A 192 29.64 -24.00 -1.95
CA VAL A 192 30.22 -23.86 -3.29
C VAL A 192 29.61 -22.67 -4.00
N ILE A 193 30.44 -21.78 -4.52
CA ILE A 193 30.05 -20.63 -5.33
C ILE A 193 30.62 -20.81 -6.74
N ILE A 194 29.75 -20.76 -7.75
CA ILE A 194 30.13 -20.65 -9.17
C ILE A 194 29.71 -19.25 -9.63
N ASP A 195 30.69 -18.43 -9.97
CA ASP A 195 30.53 -17.00 -10.22
C ASP A 195 30.90 -16.65 -11.67
N GLY A 196 29.95 -16.09 -12.41
CA GLY A 196 30.13 -15.71 -13.81
C GLY A 196 30.88 -14.39 -14.03
N ALA A 197 31.26 -13.66 -12.97
CA ALA A 197 31.96 -12.38 -13.05
C ALA A 197 33.35 -12.45 -12.35
N PRO A 198 34.44 -12.79 -13.07
CA PRO A 198 35.78 -12.88 -12.49
C PRO A 198 36.31 -11.49 -12.07
N PRO A 199 37.31 -11.43 -11.17
CA PRO A 199 37.82 -10.15 -10.63
C PRO A 199 38.39 -9.16 -11.66
N GLU A 200 38.75 -9.62 -12.86
CA GLU A 200 39.23 -8.76 -13.96
C GLU A 200 38.11 -8.23 -14.86
N GLY A 201 36.86 -8.64 -14.59
CA GLY A 201 35.65 -8.18 -15.24
C GLY A 201 35.14 -9.11 -16.35
N GLY A 202 33.88 -8.86 -16.74
CA GLY A 202 33.11 -9.72 -17.65
C GLY A 202 31.87 -10.27 -16.96
N ARG A 203 31.02 -10.92 -17.75
CA ARG A 203 29.91 -11.77 -17.29
C ARG A 203 29.82 -12.92 -18.28
N TYR A 204 29.94 -14.15 -17.80
CA TYR A 204 30.10 -15.33 -18.65
C TYR A 204 28.90 -16.28 -18.59
N ARG A 205 28.71 -17.03 -19.67
CA ARG A 205 27.61 -17.98 -19.81
C ARG A 205 28.00 -19.40 -19.42
N PHE A 206 27.14 -20.07 -18.66
CA PHE A 206 27.11 -21.53 -18.58
C PHE A 206 26.02 -22.10 -19.52
N THR A 207 26.40 -23.05 -20.38
CA THR A 207 25.49 -23.73 -21.33
C THR A 207 25.37 -25.19 -20.97
N GLN A 208 24.16 -25.64 -20.65
CA GLN A 208 23.88 -27.02 -20.29
C GLN A 208 23.95 -27.98 -21.48
N TYR A 209 24.26 -29.24 -21.18
CA TYR A 209 24.06 -30.36 -22.10
C TYR A 209 22.55 -30.73 -22.14
N ALA A 210 22.01 -31.00 -23.33
CA ALA A 210 20.60 -31.29 -23.52
C ALA A 210 20.26 -32.74 -23.09
N SER A 211 19.43 -32.90 -22.05
CA SER A 211 19.25 -34.19 -21.39
C SER A 211 17.97 -34.27 -20.55
N ALA A 212 17.49 -35.49 -20.31
CA ALA A 212 16.45 -35.80 -19.32
C ALA A 212 17.00 -36.68 -18.18
N ASN A 213 18.32 -36.62 -17.91
CA ASN A 213 19.01 -37.44 -16.91
C ASN A 213 19.85 -36.58 -15.94
N ASP A 214 19.80 -36.90 -14.63
CA ASP A 214 20.63 -36.29 -13.57
C ASP A 214 22.13 -36.42 -13.84
N SER A 215 22.51 -37.52 -14.49
CA SER A 215 23.88 -37.91 -14.82
C SER A 215 24.64 -36.92 -15.72
N THR A 216 24.00 -35.83 -16.16
CA THR A 216 24.59 -34.78 -17.00
C THR A 216 24.61 -33.38 -16.33
N SER A 217 24.02 -33.22 -15.14
CA SER A 217 24.05 -31.99 -14.33
C SER A 217 25.29 -31.91 -13.43
N ILE A 218 25.46 -30.79 -12.72
CA ILE A 218 26.27 -30.71 -11.50
C ILE A 218 25.47 -31.35 -10.36
N ARG A 219 26.09 -32.18 -9.51
CA ARG A 219 25.38 -33.08 -8.59
C ARG A 219 25.89 -32.99 -7.17
N VAL A 220 24.96 -32.84 -6.23
CA VAL A 220 25.21 -32.98 -4.80
C VAL A 220 25.06 -34.45 -4.41
N ARG A 221 26.18 -35.11 -4.07
CA ARG A 221 26.20 -36.53 -3.64
C ARG A 221 26.49 -36.72 -2.15
N SER A 222 26.63 -35.64 -1.38
CA SER A 222 26.99 -35.65 0.03
C SER A 222 26.13 -34.69 0.83
N ALA A 223 25.71 -35.09 2.03
CA ALA A 223 25.08 -34.21 3.02
C ALA A 223 26.10 -33.37 3.82
N GLY A 224 27.40 -33.48 3.51
CA GLY A 224 28.43 -32.54 3.99
C GLY A 224 28.42 -31.22 3.22
N ILE A 225 27.91 -31.23 1.98
CA ILE A 225 27.55 -30.02 1.23
C ILE A 225 26.28 -29.45 1.88
N GLN A 226 26.20 -28.13 2.03
CA GLN A 226 25.07 -27.38 2.59
C GLN A 226 24.51 -26.38 1.58
N SER A 227 25.37 -25.71 0.78
CA SER A 227 24.91 -24.79 -0.26
C SER A 227 25.67 -24.91 -1.59
N VAL A 228 24.96 -24.62 -2.69
CA VAL A 228 25.54 -24.37 -4.01
C VAL A 228 24.93 -23.10 -4.59
N THR A 229 25.74 -22.06 -4.73
CA THR A 229 25.37 -20.75 -5.28
C THR A 229 25.84 -20.64 -6.73
N LEU A 230 24.93 -20.27 -7.62
CA LEU A 230 25.22 -19.82 -8.98
C LEU A 230 24.97 -18.31 -9.02
N ARG A 231 25.96 -17.49 -9.38
CA ARG A 231 25.76 -16.03 -9.41
C ARG A 231 26.47 -15.29 -10.53
N ASN A 232 25.95 -14.12 -10.89
CA ASN A 232 26.45 -13.29 -12.00
C ASN A 232 26.54 -14.07 -13.32
N LEU A 233 25.61 -14.99 -13.60
CA LEU A 233 25.70 -15.97 -14.68
C LEU A 233 24.61 -15.75 -15.73
N ASP A 234 24.97 -15.89 -17.00
CA ASP A 234 24.00 -16.18 -18.05
C ASP A 234 23.86 -17.71 -18.12
N ILE A 235 22.64 -18.24 -18.09
CA ILE A 235 22.43 -19.70 -18.07
C ILE A 235 21.54 -20.14 -19.23
N HIS A 236 22.13 -20.81 -20.20
CA HIS A 236 21.38 -21.52 -21.24
C HIS A 236 21.07 -22.94 -20.74
N GLY A 237 19.87 -23.11 -20.20
CA GLY A 237 19.37 -24.36 -19.66
C GLY A 237 18.86 -25.32 -20.74
N ALA A 238 19.09 -26.62 -20.51
CA ALA A 238 18.73 -27.69 -21.44
C ALA A 238 18.49 -29.06 -20.77
N ASN A 239 18.61 -29.16 -19.44
CA ASN A 239 18.31 -30.39 -18.68
C ASN A 239 17.07 -30.21 -17.81
N TYR A 240 16.21 -31.22 -17.75
CA TYR A 240 15.09 -31.33 -16.79
C TYR A 240 15.55 -31.12 -15.35
N TYR A 241 16.66 -31.74 -14.94
CA TYR A 241 17.15 -31.75 -13.56
C TYR A 241 17.90 -30.47 -13.14
N GLY A 242 17.79 -29.38 -13.89
CA GLY A 242 18.46 -28.12 -13.57
C GLY A 242 19.98 -28.14 -13.75
N VAL A 243 20.62 -27.02 -13.45
CA VAL A 243 22.10 -26.89 -13.50
C VAL A 243 22.75 -27.67 -12.38
N VAL A 244 22.23 -27.48 -11.16
CA VAL A 244 22.60 -28.23 -9.96
C VAL A 244 21.40 -29.10 -9.57
N TRP A 245 21.68 -30.38 -9.34
CA TRP A 245 20.70 -31.38 -8.94
C TRP A 245 21.04 -31.93 -7.56
N VAL A 246 20.01 -31.99 -6.70
CA VAL A 246 20.04 -32.69 -5.41
C VAL A 246 19.13 -33.91 -5.50
N PRO A 247 19.61 -35.14 -5.20
CA PRO A 247 18.75 -36.31 -5.12
C PRO A 247 17.79 -36.19 -3.93
N ASP A 248 16.55 -36.63 -4.10
CA ASP A 248 15.52 -36.68 -3.05
C ASP A 248 15.99 -37.29 -1.70
N SER A 249 17.00 -38.18 -1.74
CA SER A 249 17.61 -38.84 -0.58
C SER A 249 18.58 -37.96 0.24
N ILE A 250 18.86 -36.73 -0.17
CA ILE A 250 19.65 -35.73 0.57
C ILE A 250 18.77 -34.51 0.79
N SER A 251 18.64 -34.08 2.05
CA SER A 251 17.74 -32.98 2.45
C SER A 251 18.49 -31.79 3.04
N GLY A 252 17.82 -30.64 3.12
CA GLY A 252 18.35 -29.42 3.75
C GLY A 252 19.35 -28.61 2.93
N ILE A 253 19.74 -29.10 1.75
CA ILE A 253 20.64 -28.40 0.82
C ILE A 253 20.00 -27.11 0.31
N ALA A 254 20.74 -26.01 0.23
CA ALA A 254 20.34 -24.80 -0.48
C ALA A 254 20.92 -24.76 -1.90
N ILE A 255 20.07 -24.53 -2.92
CA ILE A 255 20.53 -24.03 -4.22
C ILE A 255 20.17 -22.54 -4.26
N ILE A 256 21.16 -21.70 -4.58
CA ILE A 256 21.06 -20.25 -4.53
C ILE A 256 21.38 -19.67 -5.92
N HIS A 257 20.55 -18.76 -6.40
CA HIS A 257 20.75 -18.01 -7.65
C HIS A 257 20.77 -16.51 -7.33
N GLU A 258 21.87 -15.80 -7.64
CA GLU A 258 22.01 -14.35 -7.40
C GLU A 258 22.45 -13.66 -8.70
N ASN A 259 21.72 -12.66 -9.23
CA ASN A 259 22.07 -12.02 -10.51
C ASN A 259 22.26 -13.04 -11.67
N VAL A 260 21.21 -13.85 -11.90
CA VAL A 260 21.19 -14.91 -12.92
C VAL A 260 20.15 -14.59 -14.00
N ASP A 261 20.55 -14.69 -15.27
CA ASP A 261 19.66 -14.62 -16.43
C ASP A 261 19.55 -16.00 -17.07
N TYR A 262 18.47 -16.72 -16.75
CA TYR A 262 18.22 -18.09 -17.18
C TYR A 262 17.30 -18.15 -18.41
N THR A 263 17.61 -19.04 -19.35
CA THR A 263 16.71 -19.45 -20.43
C THR A 263 16.81 -20.95 -20.68
N GLY A 264 15.73 -21.71 -20.47
CA GLY A 264 15.71 -23.17 -20.60
C GLY A 264 14.45 -23.80 -19.99
N PRO A 265 14.34 -25.14 -19.88
CA PRO A 265 13.15 -25.80 -19.33
C PRO A 265 13.01 -25.60 -17.81
N GLN A 266 14.06 -25.92 -17.05
CA GLN A 266 14.07 -25.88 -15.60
C GLN A 266 15.47 -25.53 -15.05
N PRO A 267 15.62 -24.52 -14.17
CA PRO A 267 16.92 -24.16 -13.60
C PRO A 267 17.32 -25.02 -12.39
N VAL A 268 16.36 -25.41 -11.54
CA VAL A 268 16.64 -26.03 -10.23
C VAL A 268 15.82 -27.32 -10.01
N TYR A 269 16.45 -28.34 -9.44
CA TYR A 269 15.79 -29.52 -8.87
C TYR A 269 16.37 -29.80 -7.48
N ASN A 270 15.58 -29.52 -6.43
CA ASN A 270 15.98 -29.61 -5.03
C ASN A 270 14.81 -30.04 -4.12
N ARG A 271 14.21 -31.19 -4.43
CA ARG A 271 12.91 -31.64 -3.89
C ARG A 271 12.86 -31.89 -2.39
N SER A 272 14.01 -31.92 -1.72
CA SER A 272 14.18 -32.12 -0.28
C SER A 272 14.94 -30.96 0.42
N GLY A 273 15.13 -29.83 -0.28
CA GLY A 273 15.90 -28.68 0.22
C GLY A 273 15.32 -27.33 -0.22
N THR A 274 16.10 -26.26 -0.05
CA THR A 274 15.69 -24.87 -0.30
C THR A 274 16.19 -24.35 -1.65
N THR A 275 15.35 -23.61 -2.35
CA THR A 275 15.73 -22.81 -3.53
C THR A 275 15.64 -21.33 -3.17
N ARG A 276 16.77 -20.61 -3.27
CA ARG A 276 16.85 -19.15 -3.09
C ARG A 276 17.07 -18.48 -4.43
N LEU A 277 16.22 -17.55 -4.83
CA LEU A 277 16.41 -16.73 -6.02
C LEU A 277 16.53 -15.26 -5.60
N ALA A 278 17.49 -14.54 -6.16
CA ALA A 278 17.77 -13.13 -5.89
C ALA A 278 18.13 -12.39 -7.18
N ASP A 279 17.52 -11.22 -7.43
CA ASP A 279 17.90 -10.29 -8.51
C ASP A 279 18.05 -10.94 -9.90
N SER A 280 17.09 -11.79 -10.31
CA SER A 280 17.28 -12.75 -11.42
C SER A 280 16.09 -12.85 -12.39
N THR A 281 16.40 -13.06 -13.67
CA THR A 281 15.43 -13.25 -14.76
C THR A 281 15.35 -14.70 -15.22
N TYR A 282 14.14 -15.20 -15.47
CA TYR A 282 13.90 -16.58 -15.91
C TYR A 282 12.94 -16.63 -17.10
N THR A 283 13.45 -17.04 -18.26
CA THR A 283 12.62 -17.34 -19.44
C THR A 283 12.47 -18.85 -19.57
N LEU A 284 11.40 -19.40 -19.00
CA LEU A 284 11.11 -20.83 -19.05
C LEU A 284 10.63 -21.22 -20.45
N ARG A 285 11.29 -22.22 -21.04
CA ARG A 285 11.05 -22.72 -22.40
C ARG A 285 10.95 -24.24 -22.37
N PRO A 286 9.74 -24.83 -22.38
CA PRO A 286 9.55 -26.26 -22.54
C PRO A 286 10.27 -26.77 -23.79
N VAL A 287 10.97 -27.91 -23.66
CA VAL A 287 11.63 -28.58 -24.79
C VAL A 287 11.12 -30.01 -24.85
N SER A 288 10.51 -30.38 -25.99
CA SER A 288 9.88 -31.67 -26.33
C SER A 288 9.88 -32.76 -25.24
N GLY A 289 8.99 -32.63 -24.25
CA GLY A 289 8.77 -33.61 -23.18
C GLY A 289 9.22 -33.18 -21.78
N MET A 290 9.94 -32.07 -21.65
CA MET A 290 10.31 -31.46 -20.36
C MET A 290 9.36 -30.33 -19.98
N SER A 291 8.98 -30.29 -18.70
CA SER A 291 8.19 -29.21 -18.10
C SER A 291 8.90 -27.85 -18.21
N GLY A 292 8.14 -26.76 -18.08
CA GLY A 292 8.67 -25.40 -17.96
C GLY A 292 8.44 -24.86 -16.55
N GLU A 293 9.34 -25.15 -15.62
CA GLU A 293 9.16 -24.90 -14.17
C GLU A 293 10.42 -24.22 -13.57
N ILE A 294 10.25 -23.29 -12.63
CA ILE A 294 11.35 -22.56 -11.97
C ILE A 294 12.12 -23.45 -11.00
N ALA A 295 11.42 -24.35 -10.31
CA ALA A 295 11.99 -25.31 -9.38
C ALA A 295 10.98 -26.40 -9.03
N GLU A 296 11.46 -27.63 -8.86
CA GLU A 296 10.87 -28.58 -7.92
C GLU A 296 11.63 -28.49 -6.60
N THR A 297 10.99 -28.04 -5.51
CA THR A 297 11.71 -27.75 -4.25
C THR A 297 10.87 -27.93 -2.98
N MET A 298 11.53 -28.12 -1.84
CA MET A 298 10.86 -28.21 -0.54
C MET A 298 10.56 -26.82 0.03
N HIS A 299 11.45 -25.85 -0.12
CA HIS A 299 11.24 -24.46 0.31
C HIS A 299 11.68 -23.49 -0.79
N ALA A 300 10.91 -22.44 -1.03
CA ALA A 300 11.26 -21.37 -1.98
C ALA A 300 11.40 -20.04 -1.24
N GLU A 301 12.50 -19.32 -1.47
CA GLU A 301 12.77 -17.99 -0.93
C GLU A 301 13.13 -17.05 -2.07
N PHE A 302 12.43 -15.92 -2.19
CA PHE A 302 12.58 -14.93 -3.27
C PHE A 302 12.98 -13.58 -2.69
N SER A 303 14.09 -13.00 -3.13
CA SER A 303 14.59 -11.68 -2.73
C SER A 303 14.96 -10.78 -3.92
N GLY A 304 15.11 -9.48 -3.67
CA GLY A 304 15.49 -8.51 -4.71
C GLY A 304 14.44 -8.40 -5.81
N THR A 305 14.86 -8.16 -7.05
CA THR A 305 13.96 -8.10 -8.21
C THR A 305 13.95 -9.42 -8.99
N ILE A 306 12.79 -10.08 -9.13
CA ILE A 306 12.66 -11.37 -9.84
C ILE A 306 11.64 -11.25 -10.96
N HIS A 307 12.00 -11.74 -12.15
CA HIS A 307 11.14 -11.74 -13.33
C HIS A 307 11.06 -13.14 -13.93
N ILE A 308 9.87 -13.74 -13.94
CA ILE A 308 9.63 -15.08 -14.49
C ILE A 308 8.65 -14.97 -15.67
N SER A 309 9.08 -15.45 -16.84
CA SER A 309 8.27 -15.59 -18.05
C SER A 309 8.16 -17.06 -18.42
N ALA A 310 6.94 -17.58 -18.43
CA ALA A 310 6.59 -18.98 -18.60
C ALA A 310 5.52 -19.16 -19.70
N ALA A 311 5.78 -18.56 -20.86
CA ALA A 311 4.94 -18.66 -22.04
C ALA A 311 4.99 -20.06 -22.68
N GLY A 312 3.85 -20.54 -23.17
CA GLY A 312 3.70 -21.88 -23.77
C GLY A 312 3.83 -23.05 -22.79
N THR A 313 3.83 -22.80 -21.47
CA THR A 313 3.86 -23.86 -20.46
C THR A 313 2.47 -24.47 -20.22
N ASN A 314 2.44 -25.75 -19.87
CA ASN A 314 1.24 -26.49 -19.49
C ASN A 314 1.35 -27.12 -18.08
N HIS A 315 2.25 -26.56 -17.26
CA HIS A 315 2.65 -27.02 -15.93
C HIS A 315 2.74 -25.83 -14.96
N PRO A 316 2.59 -26.03 -13.64
CA PRO A 316 2.78 -24.98 -12.66
C PRO A 316 4.19 -24.40 -12.72
N VAL A 317 4.33 -23.08 -12.61
CA VAL A 317 5.65 -22.42 -12.62
C VAL A 317 6.53 -22.93 -11.47
N LEU A 318 6.01 -23.08 -10.26
CA LEU A 318 6.75 -23.54 -9.07
C LEU A 318 6.10 -24.81 -8.52
N GLN A 319 6.89 -25.85 -8.22
CA GLN A 319 6.42 -27.07 -7.58
C GLN A 319 6.95 -27.17 -6.15
N LEU A 320 6.06 -27.09 -5.16
CA LEU A 320 6.37 -27.40 -3.76
C LEU A 320 6.06 -28.86 -3.45
N THR A 321 6.99 -29.54 -2.77
CA THR A 321 7.04 -31.02 -2.72
C THR A 321 6.55 -31.65 -1.40
N SER A 322 6.45 -30.88 -0.32
CA SER A 322 6.29 -31.42 1.05
C SER A 322 5.11 -30.79 1.81
N SER A 323 4.63 -31.49 2.85
CA SER A 323 3.56 -31.02 3.73
C SER A 323 3.96 -29.81 4.60
N VAL A 324 5.27 -29.66 4.84
CA VAL A 324 5.88 -28.53 5.56
C VAL A 324 6.51 -27.49 4.63
N SER A 325 6.31 -27.61 3.31
CA SER A 325 6.86 -26.69 2.33
C SER A 325 6.40 -25.25 2.55
N THR A 326 7.26 -24.31 2.16
CA THR A 326 6.99 -22.86 2.23
C THR A 326 7.38 -22.15 0.94
N LEU A 327 6.68 -21.07 0.64
CA LEU A 327 7.16 -20.00 -0.24
C LEU A 327 7.20 -18.70 0.55
N THR A 328 8.36 -18.04 0.57
CA THR A 328 8.55 -16.75 1.22
C THR A 328 9.07 -15.75 0.18
N VAL A 329 8.32 -14.66 -0.04
CA VAL A 329 8.85 -13.46 -0.70
C VAL A 329 9.37 -12.55 0.41
N LEU A 330 10.66 -12.25 0.40
CA LEU A 330 11.39 -11.59 1.48
C LEU A 330 11.19 -10.06 1.48
N ASP A 331 11.52 -9.41 2.60
CA ASP A 331 11.31 -7.97 2.80
C ASP A 331 11.76 -7.12 1.60
N GLY A 332 10.87 -6.25 1.11
CA GLY A 332 11.15 -5.34 0.00
C GLY A 332 11.45 -5.98 -1.37
N ALA A 333 11.24 -7.29 -1.54
CA ALA A 333 11.46 -7.97 -2.83
C ALA A 333 10.29 -7.78 -3.80
N GLU A 334 10.57 -7.62 -5.09
CA GLU A 334 9.56 -7.49 -6.15
C GLU A 334 9.61 -8.70 -7.09
N VAL A 335 8.52 -9.47 -7.15
CA VAL A 335 8.43 -10.70 -7.94
C VAL A 335 7.33 -10.57 -8.98
N THR A 336 7.70 -10.64 -10.26
CA THR A 336 6.76 -10.60 -11.39
C THR A 336 6.75 -11.93 -12.14
N VAL A 337 5.57 -12.54 -12.29
CA VAL A 337 5.34 -13.81 -12.97
C VAL A 337 4.32 -13.65 -14.08
N ASN A 338 4.68 -14.08 -15.30
CA ASN A 338 3.77 -14.17 -16.44
C ASN A 338 3.74 -15.61 -16.94
N THR A 339 2.58 -16.27 -16.95
CA THR A 339 2.48 -17.71 -17.28
C THR A 339 1.20 -18.05 -18.05
N ASP A 340 1.29 -18.91 -19.06
CA ASP A 340 0.10 -19.41 -19.75
C ASP A 340 -0.66 -20.48 -18.95
N TYR A 341 -0.04 -21.02 -17.89
CA TYR A 341 -0.65 -22.01 -17.02
C TYR A 341 -1.15 -21.40 -15.72
N GLY A 342 -0.38 -21.52 -14.64
CA GLY A 342 -0.64 -20.97 -13.31
C GLY A 342 0.61 -21.11 -12.45
N PHE A 343 0.67 -20.44 -11.30
CA PHE A 343 1.94 -20.29 -10.58
C PHE A 343 2.33 -21.52 -9.76
N LEU A 344 1.58 -21.88 -8.71
CA LEU A 344 1.99 -22.87 -7.72
C LEU A 344 1.32 -24.24 -7.92
N GLY A 345 2.15 -25.27 -7.99
CA GLY A 345 1.82 -26.68 -7.80
C GLY A 345 2.31 -27.18 -6.44
N THR A 346 1.58 -28.15 -5.85
CA THR A 346 1.85 -28.59 -4.46
C THR A 346 1.93 -30.10 -4.27
N ASN A 347 1.89 -30.89 -5.35
CA ASN A 347 1.91 -32.37 -5.29
C ASN A 347 0.89 -32.97 -4.27
N GLY A 348 -0.28 -32.32 -4.15
CA GLY A 348 -1.36 -32.71 -3.23
C GLY A 348 -1.23 -32.17 -1.79
N GLN A 349 -0.10 -31.56 -1.47
CA GLN A 349 0.19 -30.93 -0.17
C GLN A 349 -0.46 -29.54 -0.04
N THR A 350 -0.37 -28.96 1.16
CA THR A 350 -0.86 -27.60 1.46
C THR A 350 0.26 -26.79 2.15
N PRO A 351 1.17 -26.17 1.38
CA PRO A 351 2.28 -25.37 1.91
C PRO A 351 1.80 -24.05 2.53
N ASP A 352 2.65 -23.38 3.30
CA ASP A 352 2.41 -21.99 3.71
C ASP A 352 3.05 -21.01 2.71
N VAL A 353 2.42 -19.85 2.52
CA VAL A 353 2.96 -18.73 1.73
C VAL A 353 3.00 -17.47 2.60
N THR A 354 4.11 -16.75 2.54
CA THR A 354 4.26 -15.42 3.15
C THR A 354 4.80 -14.43 2.12
N LEU A 355 4.16 -13.26 2.04
CA LEU A 355 4.77 -12.04 1.51
C LEU A 355 5.22 -11.22 2.71
N CYS A 356 6.54 -11.10 2.91
CA CYS A 356 7.13 -10.35 4.01
C CYS A 356 7.05 -8.84 3.78
N SER A 357 7.43 -8.05 4.78
CA SER A 357 7.05 -6.65 4.90
C SER A 357 7.57 -5.78 3.73
N GLY A 358 6.68 -4.98 3.14
CA GLY A 358 6.98 -4.15 1.97
C GLY A 358 7.32 -4.89 0.66
N SER A 359 7.15 -6.22 0.60
CA SER A 359 7.40 -7.02 -0.62
C SER A 359 6.21 -6.99 -1.59
N ALA A 360 6.44 -7.26 -2.86
CA ALA A 360 5.40 -7.28 -3.89
C ALA A 360 5.44 -8.57 -4.74
N PHE A 361 4.27 -9.19 -4.96
CA PHE A 361 4.11 -10.36 -5.83
C PHE A 361 3.03 -10.11 -6.87
N HIS A 362 3.43 -10.12 -8.15
CA HIS A 362 2.61 -9.85 -9.32
C HIS A 362 2.51 -11.09 -10.20
N LEU A 363 1.28 -11.54 -10.49
CA LEU A 363 1.01 -12.70 -11.34
C LEU A 363 -0.02 -12.34 -12.42
N THR A 364 0.37 -12.49 -13.68
CA THR A 364 -0.54 -12.50 -14.83
C THR A 364 -0.63 -13.91 -15.40
N SER A 365 -1.85 -14.42 -15.61
CA SER A 365 -2.04 -15.83 -15.99
C SER A 365 -3.30 -16.10 -16.84
N SER A 366 -3.18 -17.01 -17.82
CA SER A 366 -4.22 -17.27 -18.84
C SER A 366 -4.99 -18.60 -18.70
N ARG A 367 -4.68 -19.43 -17.69
CA ARG A 367 -5.40 -20.70 -17.40
C ARG A 367 -5.83 -20.87 -15.93
N TYR A 368 -4.89 -20.93 -14.99
CA TYR A 368 -5.10 -21.01 -13.55
C TYR A 368 -4.38 -19.86 -12.84
N GLY A 369 -4.78 -19.52 -11.61
CA GLY A 369 -4.21 -18.39 -10.88
C GLY A 369 -2.94 -18.74 -10.11
N PHE A 370 -2.84 -18.18 -8.90
CA PHE A 370 -1.76 -18.47 -7.97
C PHE A 370 -1.69 -19.96 -7.66
N THR A 371 -2.83 -20.61 -7.44
CA THR A 371 -2.92 -22.07 -7.29
C THR A 371 -3.33 -22.73 -8.60
N ALA A 372 -2.48 -23.58 -9.16
CA ALA A 372 -2.81 -24.34 -10.37
C ALA A 372 -3.80 -25.48 -10.07
N GLY A 373 -4.75 -25.74 -10.98
CA GLY A 373 -5.70 -26.87 -10.86
C GLY A 373 -6.40 -26.96 -9.50
N ASP A 374 -6.36 -28.15 -8.89
CA ASP A 374 -6.94 -28.44 -7.57
C ASP A 374 -5.99 -28.27 -6.37
N TYR A 375 -4.78 -27.74 -6.61
CA TYR A 375 -3.85 -27.39 -5.55
C TYR A 375 -4.38 -26.24 -4.67
N ARG A 376 -3.82 -26.11 -3.47
CA ARG A 376 -4.22 -25.11 -2.46
C ARG A 376 -3.10 -24.92 -1.44
N VAL A 377 -2.99 -23.72 -0.87
CA VAL A 377 -2.07 -23.43 0.24
C VAL A 377 -2.79 -23.61 1.58
N ARG A 378 -2.07 -23.78 2.69
CA ARG A 378 -2.65 -23.87 4.03
C ARG A 378 -2.87 -22.48 4.61
N ARG A 379 -1.81 -21.69 4.76
CA ARG A 379 -1.89 -20.26 5.07
C ARG A 379 -1.34 -19.42 3.93
N PHE A 380 -1.91 -18.24 3.73
CA PHE A 380 -1.33 -17.17 2.94
C PHE A 380 -1.30 -15.92 3.82
N LEU A 381 -0.10 -15.42 4.09
CA LEU A 381 0.15 -14.25 4.93
C LEU A 381 0.65 -13.10 4.05
N VAL A 382 0.11 -11.90 4.23
CA VAL A 382 0.58 -10.66 3.63
C VAL A 382 0.92 -9.72 4.78
N GLU A 383 2.21 -9.51 5.03
CA GLU A 383 2.70 -8.67 6.11
C GLU A 383 2.54 -7.17 5.79
N SER A 384 2.93 -6.31 6.73
CA SER A 384 2.73 -4.86 6.63
C SER A 384 3.31 -4.28 5.34
N ASP A 385 2.56 -3.37 4.72
CA ASP A 385 2.92 -2.68 3.48
C ASP A 385 3.21 -3.60 2.25
N ALA A 386 3.00 -4.91 2.35
CA ALA A 386 3.25 -5.86 1.27
C ALA A 386 2.06 -5.97 0.29
N ALA A 387 2.34 -6.26 -0.99
CA ALA A 387 1.37 -6.19 -2.09
C ALA A 387 1.21 -7.53 -2.83
N LEU A 388 -0.02 -8.05 -2.88
CA LEU A 388 -0.41 -9.21 -3.70
C LEU A 388 -1.24 -8.77 -4.91
N ASN A 389 -0.77 -9.00 -6.13
CA ASN A 389 -1.49 -8.69 -7.35
C ASN A 389 -1.61 -9.93 -8.24
N ILE A 390 -2.83 -10.46 -8.39
CA ILE A 390 -3.14 -11.62 -9.24
C ILE A 390 -4.18 -11.20 -10.28
N CYS A 391 -3.82 -11.26 -11.56
CA CYS A 391 -4.75 -11.12 -12.68
C CYS A 391 -4.82 -12.43 -13.46
N GLN A 392 -6.01 -13.02 -13.48
CA GLN A 392 -6.24 -14.34 -14.03
C GLN A 392 -7.41 -14.30 -15.04
N ASP A 393 -7.09 -14.19 -16.33
CA ASP A 393 -8.04 -14.03 -17.43
C ASP A 393 -8.17 -15.33 -18.24
N THR A 394 -9.19 -16.15 -17.92
CA THR A 394 -9.13 -17.58 -18.28
C THR A 394 -10.45 -18.30 -18.51
N ARG A 395 -10.28 -19.41 -19.24
CA ARG A 395 -11.27 -20.39 -19.71
C ARG A 395 -11.64 -21.47 -18.68
N GLU A 396 -11.03 -21.48 -17.49
CA GLU A 396 -11.19 -22.54 -16.48
C GLU A 396 -12.02 -22.07 -15.28
N SER A 397 -12.89 -22.93 -14.75
CA SER A 397 -13.84 -22.61 -13.66
C SER A 397 -13.26 -22.68 -12.24
N LEU A 398 -11.93 -22.77 -12.10
CA LEU A 398 -11.26 -22.85 -10.81
C LEU A 398 -10.84 -21.47 -10.29
N ALA A 399 -10.77 -21.35 -8.96
CA ALA A 399 -10.50 -20.09 -8.28
C ALA A 399 -9.03 -19.67 -8.37
N ALA A 400 -8.76 -18.35 -8.39
CA ALA A 400 -7.41 -17.83 -8.57
C ALA A 400 -6.48 -18.14 -7.39
N LEU A 401 -7.00 -18.04 -6.17
CA LEU A 401 -6.29 -18.40 -4.96
C LEU A 401 -7.15 -19.31 -4.07
N ARG A 402 -6.64 -20.52 -3.80
CA ARG A 402 -7.30 -21.55 -2.98
C ARG A 402 -6.54 -21.75 -1.68
N ILE A 403 -7.21 -21.52 -0.55
CA ILE A 403 -6.60 -21.54 0.79
C ILE A 403 -7.38 -22.49 1.70
N SER A 404 -6.69 -23.35 2.44
CA SER A 404 -7.32 -24.39 3.27
C SER A 404 -7.44 -24.04 4.76
N SER A 405 -6.81 -22.96 5.24
CA SER A 405 -6.90 -22.57 6.66
C SER A 405 -6.96 -21.06 6.89
N LEU A 406 -6.01 -20.26 6.41
CA LEU A 406 -5.90 -18.84 6.80
C LEU A 406 -5.48 -17.94 5.64
N PHE A 407 -6.25 -16.89 5.38
CA PHE A 407 -5.78 -15.69 4.67
C PHE A 407 -5.68 -14.55 5.68
N GLN A 408 -4.50 -13.95 5.82
CA GLN A 408 -4.28 -12.86 6.78
C GLN A 408 -3.49 -11.74 6.12
N MET A 409 -3.95 -10.50 6.34
CA MET A 409 -3.39 -9.27 5.81
C MET A 409 -3.24 -8.26 6.94
N GLU A 410 -2.02 -7.73 7.11
CA GLU A 410 -1.64 -6.78 8.17
C GLU A 410 -1.76 -5.30 7.74
N PRO A 411 -1.58 -4.32 8.65
CA PRO A 411 -1.78 -2.91 8.33
C PRO A 411 -0.94 -2.42 7.15
N GLY A 412 -1.54 -1.59 6.29
CA GLY A 412 -0.88 -1.06 5.10
C GLY A 412 -0.72 -2.05 3.93
N SER A 413 -0.89 -3.36 4.16
CA SER A 413 -0.82 -4.36 3.07
C SER A 413 -1.91 -4.15 2.01
N SER A 414 -1.65 -4.64 0.78
CA SER A 414 -2.61 -4.58 -0.32
C SER A 414 -2.80 -5.92 -1.03
N ALA A 415 -4.02 -6.18 -1.52
CA ALA A 415 -4.36 -7.34 -2.32
C ALA A 415 -5.35 -6.98 -3.44
N THR A 416 -4.95 -7.27 -4.68
CA THR A 416 -5.77 -7.16 -5.88
C THR A 416 -5.88 -8.53 -6.52
N ILE A 417 -7.05 -9.16 -6.50
CA ILE A 417 -7.27 -10.47 -7.14
C ILE A 417 -8.42 -10.35 -8.15
N VAL A 418 -8.07 -10.42 -9.43
CA VAL A 418 -8.97 -10.21 -10.57
C VAL A 418 -9.16 -11.54 -11.29
N ARG A 419 -10.41 -11.96 -11.47
CA ARG A 419 -10.76 -13.20 -12.16
C ARG A 419 -11.85 -12.94 -13.21
N THR A 420 -11.45 -12.89 -14.48
CA THR A 420 -12.33 -12.68 -15.65
C THR A 420 -12.64 -13.99 -16.37
N GLY A 421 -13.92 -14.35 -16.44
CA GLY A 421 -14.44 -15.63 -16.94
C GLY A 421 -15.83 -15.95 -16.38
N THR A 422 -16.55 -16.90 -16.99
CA THR A 422 -17.96 -17.20 -16.67
C THR A 422 -18.21 -17.67 -15.24
N ASP A 423 -17.26 -18.41 -14.67
CA ASP A 423 -17.35 -19.06 -13.36
C ASP A 423 -16.24 -18.58 -12.41
N GLY A 424 -15.69 -17.40 -12.70
CA GLY A 424 -14.47 -16.87 -12.09
C GLY A 424 -14.60 -16.45 -10.63
N ILE A 425 -14.07 -17.25 -9.70
CA ILE A 425 -13.89 -16.89 -8.28
C ILE A 425 -12.44 -16.40 -8.02
N PRO A 426 -12.20 -15.19 -7.50
CA PRO A 426 -10.89 -14.73 -7.03
C PRO A 426 -10.35 -15.59 -5.88
N LEU A 427 -11.06 -15.64 -4.75
CA LEU A 427 -10.59 -16.25 -3.50
C LEU A 427 -11.54 -17.36 -3.02
N ARG A 428 -10.99 -18.52 -2.66
CA ARG A 428 -11.78 -19.65 -2.16
C ARG A 428 -11.16 -20.30 -0.93
N MET A 429 -11.90 -20.28 0.18
CA MET A 429 -11.56 -21.00 1.40
C MET A 429 -12.13 -22.43 1.31
N THR A 430 -11.27 -23.45 1.38
CA THR A 430 -11.60 -24.82 0.94
C THR A 430 -11.98 -25.81 2.05
N ASN A 431 -11.83 -25.46 3.32
CA ASN A 431 -12.05 -26.34 4.46
C ASN A 431 -12.93 -25.66 5.52
N SER A 432 -13.55 -26.46 6.39
CA SER A 432 -14.15 -25.97 7.63
C SER A 432 -13.10 -25.43 8.60
N ASN A 433 -13.52 -24.49 9.46
CA ASN A 433 -12.72 -23.66 10.36
C ASN A 433 -11.72 -22.73 9.66
N ALA A 434 -11.92 -22.45 8.37
CA ALA A 434 -11.08 -21.50 7.63
C ALA A 434 -11.36 -20.05 8.01
N GLN A 435 -10.31 -19.22 7.99
CA GLN A 435 -10.32 -17.84 8.47
C GLN A 435 -9.82 -16.87 7.41
N VAL A 436 -10.47 -15.72 7.30
CA VAL A 436 -10.01 -14.56 6.53
C VAL A 436 -9.91 -13.36 7.49
N ILE A 437 -8.74 -12.73 7.55
CA ILE A 437 -8.44 -11.62 8.45
C ILE A 437 -7.87 -10.46 7.63
N TRP A 438 -8.59 -9.35 7.59
CA TRP A 438 -8.17 -8.11 6.94
C TRP A 438 -7.98 -7.02 8.00
N ASN A 439 -6.74 -6.86 8.47
CA ASN A 439 -6.37 -6.03 9.62
C ASN A 439 -5.82 -4.66 9.19
N GLN A 440 -6.71 -3.71 8.88
CA GLN A 440 -6.37 -2.36 8.40
C GLN A 440 -5.47 -2.30 7.15
N PRO A 441 -5.74 -3.13 6.10
CA PRO A 441 -4.99 -3.07 4.84
C PRO A 441 -5.17 -1.71 4.15
N GLU A 442 -4.21 -1.30 3.32
CA GLU A 442 -4.39 -0.16 2.42
C GLU A 442 -5.53 -0.44 1.42
N ARG A 443 -5.54 -1.64 0.81
CA ARG A 443 -6.58 -2.08 -0.12
C ARG A 443 -6.76 -3.60 -0.12
N VAL A 444 -8.00 -4.07 -0.02
CA VAL A 444 -8.41 -5.37 -0.58
C VAL A 444 -9.37 -5.09 -1.71
N PHE A 445 -9.16 -5.74 -2.85
CA PHE A 445 -9.94 -5.57 -4.07
C PHE A 445 -10.07 -6.94 -4.76
N LEU A 446 -11.24 -7.56 -4.70
CA LEU A 446 -11.50 -8.88 -5.28
C LEU A 446 -12.58 -8.77 -6.36
N TYR A 447 -12.21 -8.88 -7.63
CA TYR A 447 -13.13 -8.77 -8.77
C TYR A 447 -13.46 -10.13 -9.40
N SER A 448 -14.76 -10.46 -9.43
CA SER A 448 -15.35 -11.64 -10.04
C SER A 448 -16.36 -11.24 -11.10
N SER A 449 -16.09 -11.51 -12.38
CA SER A 449 -17.11 -11.36 -13.42
C SER A 449 -18.31 -12.29 -13.23
N ALA A 450 -18.16 -13.37 -12.43
CA ALA A 450 -19.21 -14.33 -12.08
C ALA A 450 -20.05 -13.95 -10.85
N GLY A 451 -19.78 -12.81 -10.19
CA GLY A 451 -20.55 -12.34 -9.03
C GLY A 451 -20.19 -12.99 -7.69
N VAL A 452 -18.99 -13.58 -7.57
CA VAL A 452 -18.54 -14.29 -6.35
C VAL A 452 -17.05 -14.01 -6.06
N PRO A 453 -16.69 -12.89 -5.40
CA PRO A 453 -15.32 -12.53 -5.04
C PRO A 453 -14.65 -13.48 -4.03
N LEU A 454 -15.42 -13.96 -3.05
CA LEU A 454 -14.92 -14.79 -1.96
C LEU A 454 -15.97 -15.85 -1.58
N ARG A 455 -15.61 -17.12 -1.76
CA ARG A 455 -16.44 -18.28 -1.37
C ARG A 455 -15.82 -19.09 -0.24
N PHE A 456 -16.62 -19.39 0.78
CA PHE A 456 -16.34 -20.43 1.78
C PHE A 456 -17.05 -21.74 1.37
N THR A 457 -16.40 -22.89 1.55
CA THR A 457 -17.00 -24.21 1.24
C THR A 457 -17.52 -24.96 2.47
N GLY A 458 -17.63 -24.29 3.61
CA GLY A 458 -17.98 -24.86 4.91
C GLY A 458 -17.65 -23.88 6.04
N ALA A 459 -17.93 -24.27 7.29
CA ALA A 459 -17.82 -23.40 8.47
C ALA A 459 -16.55 -22.52 8.49
N GLY A 460 -16.67 -21.22 8.74
CA GLY A 460 -15.52 -20.31 8.71
C GLY A 460 -15.79 -18.93 9.29
N THR A 461 -14.77 -18.07 9.31
CA THR A 461 -14.89 -16.69 9.83
C THR A 461 -14.22 -15.67 8.92
N LEU A 462 -14.86 -14.52 8.75
CA LEU A 462 -14.31 -13.32 8.13
C LEU A 462 -14.24 -12.21 9.17
N SER A 463 -13.05 -11.65 9.40
CA SER A 463 -12.79 -10.56 10.34
C SER A 463 -12.19 -9.37 9.59
N ILE A 464 -12.82 -8.21 9.70
CA ILE A 464 -12.44 -6.99 8.98
C ILE A 464 -12.21 -5.86 9.99
N ARG A 465 -11.10 -5.13 9.82
CA ARG A 465 -10.82 -3.84 10.44
C ARG A 465 -10.41 -2.89 9.31
N THR A 466 -11.15 -1.82 9.05
CA THR A 466 -10.96 -0.98 7.85
C THR A 466 -11.49 0.45 8.04
N SER A 467 -11.15 1.39 7.15
CA SER A 467 -11.76 2.72 7.14
C SER A 467 -13.10 2.73 6.38
N SER A 468 -13.20 1.97 5.29
CA SER A 468 -14.45 1.78 4.53
C SER A 468 -14.55 0.40 3.90
N LEU A 469 -15.78 -0.10 3.74
CA LEU A 469 -16.14 -1.38 3.13
C LEU A 469 -17.20 -1.16 2.05
N ASN A 470 -16.98 -1.75 0.87
CA ASN A 470 -17.79 -1.53 -0.33
C ASN A 470 -18.15 -2.85 -1.04
N LEU A 471 -19.34 -2.88 -1.64
CA LEU A 471 -19.78 -3.93 -2.56
C LEU A 471 -20.44 -3.34 -3.81
N TRP A 472 -20.17 -3.94 -4.97
CA TRP A 472 -20.90 -3.72 -6.22
C TRP A 472 -21.60 -5.02 -6.62
N GLN A 473 -22.90 -4.97 -6.84
CA GLN A 473 -23.69 -6.08 -7.35
C GLN A 473 -23.34 -6.34 -8.82
N SER A 474 -23.06 -5.27 -9.58
CA SER A 474 -22.59 -5.32 -10.96
C SER A 474 -21.60 -4.18 -11.24
N THR A 475 -20.46 -4.47 -11.87
CA THR A 475 -19.51 -3.46 -12.38
C THR A 475 -18.64 -4.03 -13.50
N GLY A 476 -18.12 -3.16 -14.37
CA GLY A 476 -17.31 -3.54 -15.53
C GLY A 476 -15.91 -4.03 -15.14
N TRP A 477 -15.18 -4.58 -16.12
CA TRP A 477 -13.72 -4.74 -16.02
C TRP A 477 -13.02 -4.07 -17.21
N PRO A 478 -12.03 -3.17 -16.99
CA PRO A 478 -11.60 -2.64 -15.70
C PRO A 478 -12.71 -1.83 -15.00
N VAL A 479 -12.75 -1.91 -13.67
CA VAL A 479 -13.65 -1.08 -12.83
C VAL A 479 -13.18 0.36 -12.93
N SER A 480 -14.10 1.30 -13.14
CA SER A 480 -13.75 2.72 -13.29
C SER A 480 -13.65 3.44 -11.94
N GLY A 481 -14.46 3.02 -10.96
CA GLY A 481 -14.40 3.51 -9.57
C GLY A 481 -14.65 5.02 -9.40
N GLY A 482 -15.20 5.69 -10.43
CA GLY A 482 -15.56 7.11 -10.39
C GLY A 482 -16.96 7.37 -9.83
N THR A 483 -17.43 8.60 -9.98
CA THR A 483 -18.83 8.99 -9.66
C THR A 483 -19.88 8.23 -10.48
N ASP A 484 -19.49 7.71 -11.64
CA ASP A 484 -20.39 7.02 -12.59
C ASP A 484 -20.53 5.51 -12.28
N ASP A 485 -19.78 5.01 -11.29
CA ASP A 485 -19.57 3.58 -10.98
C ASP A 485 -19.41 3.39 -9.45
N LEU A 486 -20.29 4.05 -8.70
CA LEU A 486 -20.31 4.00 -7.24
C LEU A 486 -20.86 2.65 -6.74
N PRO A 487 -20.34 2.11 -5.62
CA PRO A 487 -20.79 0.85 -5.05
C PRO A 487 -22.24 0.91 -4.53
N ASP A 488 -23.01 -0.15 -4.78
CA ASP A 488 -24.36 -0.38 -4.27
C ASP A 488 -24.42 -0.34 -2.73
N HIS A 489 -23.32 -0.68 -2.05
CA HIS A 489 -23.20 -0.63 -0.61
C HIS A 489 -21.92 0.08 -0.16
N ILE A 490 -22.05 1.06 0.74
CA ILE A 490 -20.93 1.73 1.43
C ILE A 490 -21.18 1.63 2.93
N TRP A 491 -20.14 1.21 3.66
CA TRP A 491 -20.12 1.14 5.11
C TRP A 491 -18.81 1.71 5.64
N ASN A 492 -18.91 2.82 6.38
CA ASN A 492 -17.82 3.42 7.14
C ASN A 492 -18.39 4.10 8.39
N LYS A 493 -17.52 4.46 9.33
CA LYS A 493 -17.90 5.24 10.51
C LYS A 493 -18.08 6.73 10.17
N SER A 494 -18.99 7.39 10.87
CA SER A 494 -19.27 8.84 10.82
C SER A 494 -18.15 9.68 11.46
N ASP A 495 -17.71 9.25 12.63
CA ASP A 495 -16.66 9.84 13.47
C ASP A 495 -15.24 9.66 12.91
N GLY A 496 -15.03 8.72 11.99
CA GLY A 496 -13.72 8.38 11.42
C GLY A 496 -12.97 7.28 12.19
N GLU A 497 -13.59 6.63 13.17
CA GLU A 497 -13.04 5.42 13.78
C GLU A 497 -12.96 4.25 12.78
N THR A 498 -12.18 3.22 13.12
CA THR A 498 -12.08 1.99 12.33
C THR A 498 -13.41 1.23 12.36
N LEU A 499 -13.97 0.92 11.18
CA LEU A 499 -15.03 -0.08 11.04
C LEU A 499 -14.46 -1.45 11.41
N VAL A 500 -15.05 -2.07 12.42
CA VAL A 500 -14.75 -3.44 12.86
C VAL A 500 -15.97 -4.31 12.57
N MET A 501 -15.74 -5.45 11.92
CA MET A 501 -16.78 -6.40 11.56
C MET A 501 -16.28 -7.85 11.72
N THR A 502 -17.15 -8.73 12.21
CA THR A 502 -16.94 -10.18 12.19
C THR A 502 -18.17 -10.87 11.59
N ALA A 503 -17.95 -11.79 10.67
CA ALA A 503 -18.98 -12.64 10.08
C ALA A 503 -18.64 -14.12 10.23
N ALA A 504 -19.64 -14.93 10.60
CA ALA A 504 -19.52 -16.38 10.60
C ALA A 504 -20.15 -16.96 9.33
N TYR A 505 -19.43 -17.87 8.70
CA TYR A 505 -19.77 -18.53 7.45
C TYR A 505 -20.00 -20.03 7.64
N ASP A 506 -20.64 -20.60 6.64
CA ASP A 506 -20.71 -22.01 6.28
C ASP A 506 -20.47 -22.07 4.76
N THR A 507 -21.38 -22.60 3.95
CA THR A 507 -21.44 -22.28 2.51
C THR A 507 -22.00 -20.88 2.21
N THR A 508 -22.66 -20.25 3.18
CA THR A 508 -23.14 -18.85 3.12
C THR A 508 -22.85 -18.16 4.46
N ILE A 509 -22.98 -16.84 4.51
CA ILE A 509 -22.99 -16.12 5.80
C ILE A 509 -24.15 -16.62 6.68
N LYS A 510 -23.91 -16.74 7.99
CA LYS A 510 -24.87 -17.20 9.02
C LYS A 510 -25.16 -16.10 10.05
N SER A 511 -24.14 -15.35 10.44
CA SER A 511 -24.26 -14.20 11.34
C SER A 511 -23.21 -13.14 11.01
N LEU A 512 -23.52 -11.90 11.40
CA LEU A 512 -22.66 -10.72 11.23
C LEU A 512 -22.77 -9.87 12.49
N THR A 513 -21.66 -9.31 12.96
CA THR A 513 -21.61 -8.22 13.95
C THR A 513 -20.68 -7.12 13.44
N SER A 514 -20.96 -5.86 13.84
CA SER A 514 -20.08 -4.71 13.57
C SER A 514 -20.20 -3.65 14.66
N ASN A 515 -19.35 -2.61 14.61
CA ASN A 515 -19.41 -1.43 15.48
C ASN A 515 -20.17 -0.22 14.87
N LEU A 516 -20.99 -0.44 13.83
CA LEU A 516 -21.81 0.62 13.24
C LEU A 516 -22.98 1.03 14.15
N THR A 517 -23.32 2.31 14.17
CA THR A 517 -24.49 2.88 14.85
C THR A 517 -25.54 3.37 13.84
N GLY A 518 -26.69 3.86 14.34
CA GLY A 518 -27.71 4.48 13.49
C GLY A 518 -27.33 5.86 12.93
N ASP A 519 -26.20 6.43 13.39
CA ASP A 519 -25.68 7.74 12.98
C ASP A 519 -24.61 7.62 11.88
N ASP A 520 -24.15 6.40 11.60
CA ASP A 520 -23.12 6.15 10.58
C ASP A 520 -23.71 6.25 9.14
N PRO A 521 -23.00 6.86 8.18
CA PRO A 521 -23.56 7.36 6.92
C PRO A 521 -23.63 6.26 5.84
N VAL A 522 -24.32 5.16 6.15
CA VAL A 522 -24.37 3.95 5.32
C VAL A 522 -25.33 4.06 4.13
N VAL A 523 -25.10 3.27 3.07
CA VAL A 523 -26.08 3.14 1.95
C VAL A 523 -27.22 2.17 2.31
N SER A 524 -26.92 1.13 3.09
CA SER A 524 -27.88 0.16 3.62
C SER A 524 -27.41 -0.33 4.99
N ALA A 525 -28.26 -1.03 5.74
CA ALA A 525 -27.79 -1.74 6.93
C ALA A 525 -26.67 -2.74 6.58
N LEU A 526 -25.66 -2.86 7.45
CA LEU A 526 -24.64 -3.91 7.35
C LEU A 526 -25.17 -5.16 8.06
N ASP A 527 -25.73 -6.08 7.29
CA ASP A 527 -26.39 -7.29 7.77
C ASP A 527 -26.16 -8.47 6.82
N THR A 528 -26.72 -9.64 7.16
CA THR A 528 -26.58 -10.88 6.38
C THR A 528 -27.40 -10.93 5.09
N GLN A 529 -28.21 -9.90 4.78
CA GLN A 529 -28.92 -9.77 3.50
C GLN A 529 -28.12 -8.93 2.53
N ASN A 530 -27.63 -7.76 2.98
CA ASN A 530 -26.89 -6.79 2.18
C ASN A 530 -25.41 -7.19 2.00
N PHE A 531 -24.75 -7.70 3.04
CA PHE A 531 -23.37 -8.20 2.91
C PHE A 531 -23.36 -9.62 2.33
N ASN A 532 -23.29 -9.72 1.00
CA ASN A 532 -23.47 -10.98 0.29
C ASN A 532 -22.40 -11.24 -0.78
N LEU A 533 -21.27 -11.84 -0.37
CA LEU A 533 -20.13 -12.16 -1.25
C LEU A 533 -20.40 -13.26 -2.30
N GLU A 534 -21.61 -13.81 -2.33
CA GLU A 534 -22.09 -14.80 -3.31
C GLU A 534 -23.03 -14.18 -4.36
N LYS A 535 -23.16 -12.83 -4.38
CA LYS A 535 -24.05 -12.06 -5.29
C LYS A 535 -23.49 -10.69 -5.72
N ASN A 536 -22.19 -10.46 -5.60
CA ASN A 536 -21.57 -9.17 -5.90
C ASN A 536 -20.36 -9.39 -6.82
N GLN A 537 -20.16 -8.56 -7.85
CA GLN A 537 -18.98 -8.69 -8.73
C GLN A 537 -17.70 -8.13 -8.11
N LEU A 538 -17.79 -7.18 -7.18
CA LEU A 538 -16.64 -6.63 -6.47
C LEU A 538 -16.92 -6.52 -4.97
N VAL A 539 -15.93 -6.91 -4.17
CA VAL A 539 -15.73 -6.38 -2.82
C VAL A 539 -14.44 -5.57 -2.79
N ALA A 540 -14.54 -4.34 -2.29
CA ALA A 540 -13.38 -3.50 -2.02
C ALA A 540 -13.47 -2.90 -0.61
N LEU A 541 -12.32 -2.67 0.01
CA LEU A 541 -12.18 -2.06 1.33
C LEU A 541 -10.74 -1.60 1.54
N GLY A 542 -10.52 -0.73 2.52
CA GLY A 542 -9.16 -0.35 2.90
C GLY A 542 -9.06 1.01 3.58
N SER A 543 -7.91 1.65 3.39
CA SER A 543 -7.61 2.97 3.94
C SER A 543 -8.20 4.07 3.07
N MET A 544 -9.06 4.91 3.66
CA MET A 544 -9.61 6.10 3.04
C MET A 544 -9.94 7.13 4.11
N THR A 545 -9.90 8.41 3.75
CA THR A 545 -10.36 9.53 4.58
C THR A 545 -11.41 10.36 3.85
N LEU A 546 -12.34 10.95 4.60
CA LEU A 546 -13.26 11.96 4.12
C LEU A 546 -13.65 12.85 5.30
N ASP A 547 -13.53 14.16 5.10
CA ASP A 547 -13.93 15.22 6.02
C ASP A 547 -14.67 16.30 5.24
N ILE A 548 -15.63 16.95 5.91
CA ILE A 548 -16.43 18.05 5.38
C ILE A 548 -16.24 19.24 6.33
N ASP A 549 -15.83 20.41 5.82
CA ASP A 549 -15.92 21.66 6.59
C ASP A 549 -17.40 21.92 6.91
N THR A 550 -17.72 22.28 8.16
CA THR A 550 -19.10 22.58 8.59
C THR A 550 -19.77 23.61 7.67
N PRO A 551 -20.80 23.24 6.88
CA PRO A 551 -21.46 24.15 5.96
C PRO A 551 -22.52 25.00 6.68
N ASP A 552 -22.85 26.14 6.11
CA ASP A 552 -23.93 27.02 6.57
C ASP A 552 -24.91 27.40 5.44
N SER A 553 -26.03 28.04 5.81
CA SER A 553 -27.07 28.43 4.86
C SER A 553 -26.72 29.57 3.88
N GLN A 554 -25.47 30.07 3.85
CA GLN A 554 -24.94 30.93 2.78
C GLN A 554 -23.77 30.30 2.01
N SER A 555 -23.36 29.07 2.35
CA SER A 555 -22.18 28.44 1.79
C SER A 555 -22.34 28.18 0.28
N LEU A 556 -21.55 28.89 -0.52
CA LEU A 556 -21.57 28.82 -1.99
C LEU A 556 -20.89 27.55 -2.55
N ALA A 557 -20.22 26.79 -1.69
CA ALA A 557 -19.58 25.53 -2.00
C ALA A 557 -19.42 24.69 -0.72
N LEU A 558 -19.37 23.37 -0.87
CA LEU A 558 -18.98 22.44 0.18
C LEU A 558 -17.46 22.20 0.07
N SER A 559 -16.71 22.42 1.14
CA SER A 559 -15.26 22.15 1.19
C SER A 559 -14.93 21.04 2.19
N GLY A 560 -13.69 20.56 2.13
CA GLY A 560 -13.19 19.55 3.05
C GLY A 560 -11.92 18.88 2.54
N HIS A 561 -11.70 17.65 3.01
CA HIS A 561 -10.48 16.88 2.74
C HIS A 561 -10.79 15.40 2.49
N THR A 562 -10.02 14.73 1.65
CA THR A 562 -10.12 13.28 1.34
C THR A 562 -8.80 12.80 0.72
N SER A 563 -8.75 11.58 0.17
CA SER A 563 -7.59 11.07 -0.58
C SER A 563 -7.24 11.98 -1.77
N SER A 564 -5.94 12.13 -2.05
CA SER A 564 -5.46 12.96 -3.17
C SER A 564 -6.03 12.48 -4.50
N GLY A 565 -6.61 13.39 -5.28
CA GLY A 565 -7.19 13.06 -6.58
C GLY A 565 -8.42 12.14 -6.55
N ALA A 566 -9.08 11.96 -5.39
CA ALA A 566 -10.35 11.25 -5.29
C ALA A 566 -11.44 11.94 -6.14
N ALA A 567 -12.32 11.16 -6.75
CA ALA A 567 -13.56 11.67 -7.31
C ALA A 567 -14.58 11.88 -6.18
N LEU A 568 -15.40 12.94 -6.24
CA LEU A 568 -16.44 13.21 -5.25
C LEU A 568 -17.78 13.51 -5.93
N SER A 569 -18.85 13.04 -5.29
CA SER A 569 -20.22 13.52 -5.48
C SER A 569 -20.79 14.01 -4.16
N ALA A 570 -21.67 14.99 -4.20
CA ALA A 570 -22.36 15.51 -3.03
C ALA A 570 -23.85 15.76 -3.31
N THR A 571 -24.70 15.46 -2.32
CA THR A 571 -26.13 15.74 -2.33
C THR A 571 -26.51 16.66 -1.17
N TYR A 572 -27.44 17.59 -1.40
CA TYR A 572 -27.83 18.63 -0.46
C TYR A 572 -29.25 19.13 -0.74
N THR A 573 -29.95 19.67 0.26
CA THR A 573 -31.25 20.32 0.07
C THR A 573 -31.09 21.84 0.06
N LEU A 574 -31.65 22.50 -0.95
CA LEU A 574 -31.70 23.95 -1.10
C LEU A 574 -32.82 24.58 -0.27
N ASN A 575 -32.68 25.86 0.05
CA ASN A 575 -33.58 26.60 0.94
C ASN A 575 -35.03 26.72 0.43
N ASP A 576 -35.29 26.49 -0.86
CA ASP A 576 -36.65 26.39 -1.42
C ASP A 576 -37.30 25.01 -1.22
N GLY A 577 -36.53 24.03 -0.73
CA GLY A 577 -36.95 22.66 -0.51
C GLY A 577 -36.67 21.70 -1.68
N THR A 578 -35.96 22.14 -2.71
CA THR A 578 -35.47 21.26 -3.79
C THR A 578 -34.15 20.57 -3.41
N ASP A 579 -33.91 19.37 -3.94
CA ASP A 579 -32.62 18.70 -3.77
C ASP A 579 -31.68 19.04 -4.92
N GLY A 580 -30.41 19.30 -4.58
CA GLY A 580 -29.32 19.58 -5.50
C GLY A 580 -28.20 18.55 -5.39
N THR A 581 -27.44 18.41 -6.47
CA THR A 581 -26.23 17.60 -6.53
C THR A 581 -25.07 18.41 -7.07
N THR A 582 -23.85 17.92 -6.89
CA THR A 582 -22.64 18.42 -7.56
C THR A 582 -21.55 17.37 -7.49
N ASP A 583 -20.65 17.37 -8.48
CA ASP A 583 -19.52 16.45 -8.57
C ASP A 583 -18.21 17.22 -8.69
N GLY A 584 -17.08 16.56 -8.42
CA GLY A 584 -15.75 17.17 -8.50
C GLY A 584 -14.61 16.18 -8.22
N ILE A 585 -13.40 16.71 -8.09
CA ILE A 585 -12.18 15.92 -7.84
C ILE A 585 -11.34 16.65 -6.79
N ALA A 586 -10.77 15.91 -5.83
CA ALA A 586 -9.85 16.44 -4.83
C ALA A 586 -8.53 16.92 -5.46
N GLY A 587 -7.96 17.98 -4.90
CA GLY A 587 -6.64 18.46 -5.29
C GLY A 587 -5.50 17.48 -4.94
N ALA A 588 -4.30 17.80 -5.41
CA ALA A 588 -3.09 16.99 -5.17
C ALA A 588 -2.71 16.82 -3.67
N TYR A 589 -3.31 17.61 -2.78
CA TYR A 589 -3.16 17.51 -1.32
C TYR A 589 -4.50 17.17 -0.64
N GLY A 590 -5.42 16.47 -1.32
CA GLY A 590 -6.66 15.95 -0.73
C GLY A 590 -7.80 16.97 -0.51
N GLN A 591 -7.51 18.27 -0.62
CA GLN A 591 -8.51 19.32 -0.41
C GLN A 591 -9.49 19.44 -1.59
N TYR A 592 -10.78 19.61 -1.31
CA TYR A 592 -11.82 19.76 -2.34
C TYR A 592 -12.70 20.99 -2.14
N LEU A 593 -13.37 21.42 -3.21
CA LEU A 593 -14.37 22.49 -3.22
C LEU A 593 -15.45 22.17 -4.26
N LEU A 594 -16.65 21.83 -3.81
CA LEU A 594 -17.78 21.40 -4.63
C LEU A 594 -18.84 22.52 -4.68
N PRO A 595 -19.15 23.11 -5.84
CA PRO A 595 -20.03 24.28 -5.90
C PRO A 595 -21.48 23.94 -5.54
N VAL A 596 -22.09 24.74 -4.68
CA VAL A 596 -23.54 24.71 -4.46
C VAL A 596 -24.20 25.44 -5.63
N THR A 597 -25.15 24.80 -6.30
CA THR A 597 -25.84 25.37 -7.47
C THR A 597 -27.34 25.45 -7.25
N GLY A 598 -28.05 26.25 -8.05
CA GLY A 598 -29.50 26.44 -7.96
C GLY A 598 -29.98 27.40 -6.86
N GLY A 599 -29.29 27.51 -5.73
CA GLY A 599 -29.67 28.41 -4.63
C GLY A 599 -28.69 28.44 -3.47
N THR A 600 -29.19 28.70 -2.26
CA THR A 600 -28.44 28.54 -1.00
C THR A 600 -28.88 27.27 -0.26
N LEU A 601 -28.01 26.72 0.58
CA LEU A 601 -28.32 25.54 1.40
C LEU A 601 -29.43 25.83 2.41
N LYS A 602 -30.25 24.82 2.68
CA LYS A 602 -31.30 24.86 3.70
C LYS A 602 -30.70 24.64 5.10
N ALA A 603 -30.94 25.56 6.04
CA ALA A 603 -30.57 25.36 7.44
C ALA A 603 -31.21 24.09 8.04
N ASP A 604 -30.50 23.46 8.98
CA ASP A 604 -30.86 22.18 9.64
C ASP A 604 -31.05 20.98 8.70
N SER A 605 -30.68 21.12 7.41
CA SER A 605 -30.60 20.00 6.47
C SER A 605 -29.26 19.27 6.56
N VAL A 606 -29.19 18.07 5.98
CA VAL A 606 -27.96 17.27 5.91
C VAL A 606 -27.39 17.33 4.50
N VAL A 607 -26.10 17.68 4.37
CA VAL A 607 -25.33 17.41 3.15
C VAL A 607 -24.69 16.03 3.26
N THR A 608 -24.62 15.29 2.16
CA THR A 608 -23.97 13.99 2.09
C THR A 608 -22.91 14.01 1.00
N ASN A 609 -21.64 13.87 1.37
CA ASN A 609 -20.54 13.75 0.42
C ASN A 609 -20.16 12.27 0.31
N THR A 610 -19.96 11.78 -0.91
CA THR A 610 -19.35 10.47 -1.20
C THR A 610 -18.07 10.71 -1.99
N ALA A 611 -16.94 10.21 -1.52
CA ALA A 611 -15.67 10.26 -2.22
C ALA A 611 -15.27 8.83 -2.66
N SER A 612 -14.55 8.71 -3.77
CA SER A 612 -14.01 7.44 -4.27
C SER A 612 -12.56 7.61 -4.75
N ALA A 613 -11.67 6.70 -4.32
CA ALA A 613 -10.27 6.63 -4.70
C ALA A 613 -9.74 5.19 -4.59
N ASN A 614 -8.80 4.80 -5.46
CA ASN A 614 -8.16 3.47 -5.44
C ASN A 614 -9.15 2.27 -5.47
N GLY A 615 -10.37 2.46 -5.98
CA GLY A 615 -11.43 1.44 -5.96
C GLY A 615 -12.17 1.30 -4.64
N ILE A 616 -11.99 2.23 -3.69
CA ILE A 616 -12.66 2.29 -2.39
C ILE A 616 -13.48 3.59 -2.35
N ALA A 617 -14.70 3.52 -1.82
CA ALA A 617 -15.57 4.69 -1.62
C ALA A 617 -15.93 4.88 -0.14
N MET A 618 -15.96 6.13 0.31
CA MET A 618 -16.32 6.54 1.67
C MET A 618 -17.39 7.63 1.62
N ARG A 619 -18.34 7.60 2.56
CA ARG A 619 -19.42 8.59 2.67
C ARG A 619 -19.32 9.34 4.00
N LYS A 620 -19.69 10.62 4.01
CA LYS A 620 -19.81 11.43 5.23
C LYS A 620 -20.97 12.40 5.12
N THR A 621 -21.51 12.78 6.27
CA THR A 621 -22.64 13.70 6.41
C THR A 621 -22.27 14.89 7.29
N ALA A 622 -22.88 16.05 7.04
CA ALA A 622 -22.76 17.23 7.88
C ALA A 622 -24.08 18.01 7.92
N VAL A 623 -24.40 18.61 9.07
CA VAL A 623 -25.63 19.42 9.25
C VAL A 623 -25.34 20.88 8.90
N VAL A 624 -26.15 21.43 7.99
CA VAL A 624 -26.07 22.84 7.55
C VAL A 624 -26.49 23.76 8.69
N GLN A 625 -25.59 24.63 9.13
CA GLN A 625 -25.84 25.61 10.18
C GLN A 625 -26.68 26.80 9.67
N ASP A 626 -27.53 27.38 10.52
CA ASP A 626 -28.24 28.61 10.17
C ASP A 626 -27.31 29.84 10.25
N SER A 627 -27.01 30.42 9.10
CA SER A 627 -26.32 31.71 8.98
C SER A 627 -27.02 32.87 9.70
N GLY A 628 -28.33 32.78 9.96
CA GLY A 628 -29.07 33.72 10.81
C GLY A 628 -28.52 33.85 12.23
N GLN A 629 -27.74 32.87 12.70
CA GLN A 629 -27.04 32.91 13.98
C GLN A 629 -25.63 33.52 13.90
N PHE A 630 -25.05 33.70 12.70
CA PHE A 630 -23.68 34.18 12.49
C PHE A 630 -23.67 35.66 12.10
N ARG A 631 -23.42 36.54 13.07
CA ARG A 631 -23.50 37.99 12.92
C ARG A 631 -22.36 38.72 13.63
N LEU A 632 -22.02 39.88 13.08
CA LEU A 632 -21.17 40.90 13.69
C LEU A 632 -22.08 42.10 14.02
N SER A 633 -22.23 42.44 15.30
CA SER A 633 -23.21 43.45 15.75
C SER A 633 -22.79 44.14 17.05
N PHE A 634 -23.15 45.41 17.22
CA PHE A 634 -23.09 46.04 18.54
C PHE A 634 -24.06 45.32 19.51
N VAL A 635 -23.53 44.88 20.64
CA VAL A 635 -24.29 44.40 21.81
C VAL A 635 -24.62 45.58 22.73
N SER A 636 -23.69 46.53 22.88
CA SER A 636 -23.90 47.75 23.66
C SER A 636 -23.21 48.96 23.03
N VAL A 637 -23.86 50.12 23.13
CA VAL A 637 -23.34 51.45 22.78
C VAL A 637 -23.92 52.44 23.80
N PRO A 638 -23.13 53.31 24.45
CA PRO A 638 -23.65 54.30 25.39
C PRO A 638 -24.60 55.29 24.70
N GLU A 639 -25.83 55.40 25.20
CA GLU A 639 -26.85 56.32 24.66
C GLU A 639 -26.46 57.80 24.80
N GLN A 640 -25.62 58.13 25.79
CA GLN A 640 -25.16 59.49 26.07
C GLN A 640 -23.70 59.50 26.53
N LEU A 641 -22.93 60.46 26.02
CA LEU A 641 -21.66 60.87 26.60
C LEU A 641 -21.83 62.27 27.18
N GLN A 642 -21.69 62.40 28.49
CA GLN A 642 -21.81 63.68 29.20
C GLN A 642 -20.42 64.21 29.53
N PHE A 643 -20.24 65.53 29.51
CA PHE A 643 -18.99 66.21 29.85
C PHE A 643 -19.12 67.14 31.07
N GLY A 644 -20.30 67.15 31.70
CA GLY A 644 -20.61 67.99 32.86
C GLY A 644 -20.54 69.49 32.57
N SER A 645 -20.30 70.26 33.63
CA SER A 645 -20.16 71.73 33.57
C SER A 645 -18.69 72.12 33.48
N ILE A 646 -18.20 72.34 32.27
CA ILE A 646 -16.80 72.78 32.04
C ILE A 646 -16.71 74.32 32.15
N PRO A 647 -15.78 74.88 32.95
CA PRO A 647 -15.48 76.31 32.94
C PRO A 647 -14.95 76.77 31.58
N VAL A 648 -15.36 77.96 31.10
CA VAL A 648 -14.82 78.52 29.84
C VAL A 648 -13.31 78.70 29.98
N PRO A 649 -12.48 78.05 29.14
CA PRO A 649 -11.06 77.95 29.40
C PRO A 649 -10.28 79.17 28.90
N GLU A 650 -9.22 79.54 29.62
CA GLU A 650 -8.33 80.66 29.26
C GLU A 650 -7.24 80.28 28.23
N ILE A 651 -6.99 78.98 28.07
CA ILE A 651 -6.07 78.38 27.09
C ILE A 651 -6.72 77.15 26.43
N GLN A 652 -6.20 76.67 25.30
CA GLN A 652 -6.71 75.44 24.67
C GLN A 652 -6.69 74.28 25.68
N THR A 653 -7.81 73.60 25.86
CA THR A 653 -7.99 72.56 26.88
C THR A 653 -8.67 71.33 26.28
N LEU A 654 -8.15 70.14 26.60
CA LEU A 654 -8.85 68.88 26.39
C LEU A 654 -9.65 68.55 27.64
N ALA A 655 -10.87 68.06 27.47
CA ALA A 655 -11.73 67.60 28.55
C ALA A 655 -12.29 66.20 28.25
N ASP A 656 -12.18 65.33 29.24
CA ASP A 656 -12.69 63.96 29.26
C ASP A 656 -14.18 63.93 29.64
N PRO A 657 -14.94 62.88 29.24
CA PRO A 657 -16.32 62.70 29.66
C PRO A 657 -16.44 62.46 31.17
N GLN A 658 -17.60 62.81 31.74
CA GLN A 658 -17.97 62.60 33.13
C GLN A 658 -19.12 61.59 33.22
N GLY A 659 -18.89 60.45 33.87
CA GLY A 659 -19.88 59.39 34.01
C GLY A 659 -19.24 58.04 34.33
N GLU A 660 -19.88 56.97 33.87
CA GLU A 660 -19.28 55.62 33.83
C GLU A 660 -18.29 55.49 32.66
N GLU A 661 -17.45 54.46 32.69
CA GLU A 661 -16.33 54.25 31.75
C GLU A 661 -16.83 54.08 30.30
N PHE A 662 -16.22 54.81 29.35
CA PHE A 662 -16.65 54.77 27.95
C PHE A 662 -16.21 53.47 27.27
N ALA A 663 -17.18 52.59 27.01
CA ALA A 663 -16.98 51.32 26.32
C ALA A 663 -18.07 51.03 25.28
N LEU A 664 -17.73 50.24 24.26
CA LEU A 664 -18.62 49.65 23.25
C LEU A 664 -18.48 48.13 23.30
N THR A 665 -19.57 47.37 23.37
CA THR A 665 -19.50 45.89 23.26
C THR A 665 -19.89 45.45 21.86
N VAL A 666 -19.01 44.70 21.19
CA VAL A 666 -19.27 44.07 19.88
C VAL A 666 -19.43 42.57 20.06
N GLY A 667 -20.58 42.03 19.66
CA GLY A 667 -20.81 40.60 19.59
C GLY A 667 -20.46 40.07 18.20
N ASP A 668 -19.63 39.04 18.14
CA ASP A 668 -19.21 38.35 16.92
C ASP A 668 -19.46 36.85 17.08
N THR A 669 -20.47 36.33 16.39
CA THR A 669 -20.88 34.91 16.47
C THR A 669 -20.42 34.10 15.25
N ARG A 670 -19.59 34.66 14.37
CA ARG A 670 -19.11 33.99 13.15
C ARG A 670 -18.17 32.81 13.51
N PRO A 671 -18.30 31.61 12.92
CA PRO A 671 -17.50 30.44 13.34
C PRO A 671 -15.98 30.59 13.16
N LYS A 672 -15.55 31.37 12.16
CA LYS A 672 -14.14 31.70 11.87
C LYS A 672 -14.05 33.25 11.72
N PRO A 673 -13.90 34.03 12.81
CA PRO A 673 -13.96 35.50 12.74
C PRO A 673 -12.82 36.17 11.97
N ASN A 674 -13.18 36.91 10.92
CA ASN A 674 -12.29 37.87 10.27
C ASN A 674 -12.15 39.16 11.09
N GLY A 675 -11.14 39.97 10.77
CA GLY A 675 -10.97 41.28 11.42
C GLY A 675 -12.16 42.22 11.18
N TRP A 676 -12.35 43.20 12.06
CA TRP A 676 -13.41 44.19 11.95
C TRP A 676 -12.93 45.55 12.47
N ARG A 677 -13.69 46.61 12.24
CA ARG A 677 -13.37 47.96 12.72
C ARG A 677 -14.62 48.72 13.14
N ILE A 678 -14.41 49.73 13.97
CA ILE A 678 -15.44 50.72 14.30
C ILE A 678 -14.99 52.06 13.71
N ASP A 679 -15.84 52.63 12.86
CA ASP A 679 -15.71 53.99 12.32
C ASP A 679 -16.72 54.90 13.04
N ALA A 680 -16.36 56.17 13.25
CA ALA A 680 -17.19 57.16 13.96
C ALA A 680 -17.27 58.48 13.19
N SER A 681 -18.45 59.11 13.19
CA SER A 681 -18.71 60.44 12.62
C SER A 681 -19.67 61.24 13.50
N LEU A 682 -19.79 62.54 13.25
CA LEU A 682 -20.81 63.41 13.86
C LEU A 682 -21.93 63.66 12.86
N ILE A 683 -23.19 63.56 13.27
CA ILE A 683 -24.34 63.95 12.43
C ILE A 683 -24.34 65.46 12.16
N GLN A 684 -23.83 66.23 13.12
CA GLN A 684 -23.52 67.66 13.02
C GLN A 684 -22.45 67.99 14.08
N PRO A 685 -21.59 69.01 13.93
CA PRO A 685 -20.67 69.39 15.01
C PRO A 685 -21.38 69.85 16.29
N LEU A 686 -20.59 70.08 17.34
CA LEU A 686 -21.11 70.41 18.67
C LEU A 686 -21.84 71.77 18.65
N THR A 687 -23.12 71.78 19.02
CA THR A 687 -24.00 72.96 18.85
C THR A 687 -24.73 73.37 20.12
N ALA A 688 -24.92 74.68 20.32
CA ALA A 688 -25.75 75.28 21.36
C ALA A 688 -26.71 76.33 20.79
N GLN A 689 -27.70 76.75 21.57
CA GLN A 689 -28.55 77.91 21.27
C GLN A 689 -28.18 79.07 22.20
N VAL A 690 -27.82 80.22 21.61
CA VAL A 690 -27.49 81.46 22.34
C VAL A 690 -28.33 82.58 21.76
N ASP A 691 -29.16 83.22 22.60
CA ASP A 691 -30.09 84.29 22.22
C ASP A 691 -31.02 83.93 21.04
N GLY A 692 -31.36 82.64 20.89
CA GLY A 692 -32.18 82.12 19.79
C GLY A 692 -31.43 81.91 18.47
N LEU A 693 -30.10 82.03 18.46
CA LEU A 693 -29.24 81.72 17.33
C LEU A 693 -28.39 80.47 17.59
N PRO A 694 -28.22 79.57 16.60
CA PRO A 694 -27.34 78.42 16.73
C PRO A 694 -25.86 78.88 16.79
N ARG A 695 -25.12 78.34 17.75
CA ARG A 695 -23.66 78.38 17.80
C ARG A 695 -23.14 76.98 17.50
N ARG A 696 -22.09 76.88 16.67
CA ARG A 696 -21.46 75.65 16.20
C ARG A 696 -19.98 75.70 16.55
N LEU A 697 -19.48 74.65 17.20
CA LEU A 697 -18.08 74.43 17.51
C LEU A 697 -17.55 73.34 16.57
N ASP A 698 -17.04 73.76 15.42
CA ASP A 698 -16.41 72.88 14.45
C ASP A 698 -15.13 72.25 15.02
N ASN A 699 -14.90 70.96 14.76
CA ASN A 699 -13.71 70.21 15.23
C ASN A 699 -13.54 70.10 16.76
N ALA A 700 -14.54 70.52 17.54
CA ALA A 700 -14.45 70.52 19.01
C ALA A 700 -14.70 69.15 19.66
N VAL A 701 -15.32 68.19 18.98
CA VAL A 701 -15.27 66.77 19.39
C VAL A 701 -14.09 66.12 18.67
N VAL A 702 -13.20 65.50 19.44
CA VAL A 702 -12.00 64.83 18.94
C VAL A 702 -11.94 63.39 19.44
N PHE A 703 -11.21 62.54 18.73
CA PHE A 703 -10.85 61.21 19.20
C PHE A 703 -9.34 61.10 19.40
N ARG A 704 -8.90 60.51 20.52
CA ARG A 704 -7.49 60.26 20.83
C ARG A 704 -7.23 58.76 21.02
N ARG A 705 -6.24 58.24 20.28
CA ARG A 705 -5.66 56.90 20.48
C ARG A 705 -4.47 56.97 21.44
N ALA A 706 -4.15 55.85 22.09
CA ALA A 706 -2.91 55.64 22.81
C ALA A 706 -1.68 56.24 22.10
N GLY A 707 -0.88 56.98 22.87
CA GLY A 707 0.37 57.62 22.41
C GLY A 707 0.21 58.62 21.25
N SER A 708 -1.01 58.98 20.84
CA SER A 708 -1.28 59.76 19.62
C SER A 708 -1.81 61.16 19.92
N ALA A 709 -1.61 62.09 18.99
CA ALA A 709 -2.33 63.36 19.00
C ALA A 709 -3.84 63.13 18.73
N PRO A 710 -4.75 63.92 19.31
CA PRO A 710 -6.17 63.85 18.99
C PRO A 710 -6.43 64.32 17.56
N PHE A 711 -7.43 63.73 16.90
CA PHE A 711 -7.94 64.17 15.60
C PHE A 711 -9.44 64.51 15.68
N PRO A 712 -9.94 65.50 14.92
CA PRO A 712 -11.34 65.91 15.01
C PRO A 712 -12.27 64.89 14.36
N LEU A 713 -13.39 64.64 15.03
CA LEU A 713 -14.54 63.98 14.41
C LEU A 713 -15.41 65.03 13.70
N ASN A 714 -15.97 64.63 12.57
CA ASN A 714 -16.79 65.48 11.71
C ASN A 714 -17.78 64.60 10.94
N GLU A 715 -18.44 65.14 9.93
CA GLU A 715 -19.50 64.48 9.15
C GLU A 715 -18.98 63.28 8.32
N ALA A 716 -17.66 63.14 8.11
CA ALA A 716 -17.03 61.96 7.49
C ALA A 716 -16.65 60.87 8.52
N PRO A 717 -16.96 59.57 8.27
CA PRO A 717 -16.54 58.46 9.13
C PRO A 717 -15.01 58.32 9.26
N MET A 718 -14.55 58.14 10.49
CA MET A 718 -13.14 57.98 10.86
C MET A 718 -12.94 56.73 11.72
N THR A 719 -12.03 55.83 11.34
CA THR A 719 -11.75 54.61 12.12
C THR A 719 -11.20 54.94 13.50
N ILE A 720 -11.96 54.59 14.54
CA ILE A 720 -11.58 54.75 15.94
C ILE A 720 -10.91 53.50 16.53
N TYR A 721 -11.35 52.31 16.11
CA TYR A 721 -10.85 51.03 16.60
C TYR A 721 -10.76 49.99 15.46
N ARG A 722 -9.84 49.02 15.58
CA ARG A 722 -9.69 47.89 14.65
C ARG A 722 -9.27 46.63 15.40
N GLN A 723 -10.00 45.55 15.17
CA GLN A 723 -9.66 44.19 15.57
C GLN A 723 -9.01 43.43 14.39
N THR A 724 -8.02 42.57 14.67
CA THR A 724 -7.32 41.77 13.65
C THR A 724 -7.40 40.29 13.97
N GLY A 725 -8.37 39.60 13.36
CA GLY A 725 -8.78 38.23 13.74
C GLY A 725 -9.44 38.19 15.12
N GLY A 726 -10.02 37.05 15.50
CA GLY A 726 -10.62 36.90 16.83
C GLY A 726 -11.19 35.51 17.09
N THR A 727 -11.69 35.32 18.30
CA THR A 727 -12.56 34.20 18.68
C THR A 727 -14.02 34.64 18.70
N PRO A 728 -14.99 33.73 18.47
CA PRO A 728 -16.40 34.03 18.68
C PRO A 728 -16.67 34.48 20.12
N GLY A 729 -17.59 35.41 20.32
CA GLY A 729 -17.96 35.94 21.64
C GLY A 729 -18.22 37.45 21.64
N GLU A 730 -18.25 38.03 22.84
CA GLU A 730 -18.39 39.47 23.05
C GLU A 730 -17.02 40.12 23.30
N HIS A 731 -16.79 41.26 22.64
CA HIS A 731 -15.54 42.02 22.64
C HIS A 731 -15.82 43.43 23.15
N THR A 732 -15.35 43.76 24.35
CA THR A 732 -15.46 45.11 24.92
C THR A 732 -14.31 45.98 24.43
N VAL A 733 -14.67 47.03 23.69
CA VAL A 733 -13.76 48.10 23.28
C VAL A 733 -13.89 49.24 24.29
N GLN A 734 -12.86 49.46 25.10
CA GLN A 734 -12.81 50.52 26.12
C GLN A 734 -11.53 51.34 25.98
N TRP A 735 -11.54 52.55 26.54
CA TRP A 735 -10.43 53.50 26.49
C TRP A 735 -10.08 54.00 27.89
N SER A 736 -8.79 54.14 28.19
CA SER A 736 -8.32 54.69 29.47
C SER A 736 -8.54 56.20 29.56
N ASP A 737 -8.44 56.76 30.77
CA ASP A 737 -8.46 58.22 31.01
C ASP A 737 -7.57 58.97 30.02
N GLY A 738 -8.13 59.98 29.33
CA GLY A 738 -7.43 60.69 28.27
C GLY A 738 -7.55 60.06 26.88
N GLU A 739 -8.12 58.87 26.70
CA GLU A 739 -8.30 58.24 25.39
C GLU A 739 -9.79 58.16 25.00
N GLY A 740 -10.08 57.77 23.75
CA GLY A 740 -11.45 57.74 23.25
C GLY A 740 -11.95 59.11 22.82
N ILE A 741 -13.22 59.42 23.13
CA ILE A 741 -13.92 60.66 22.72
C ILE A 741 -13.68 61.78 23.75
N LEU A 742 -13.17 62.91 23.29
CA LEU A 742 -12.86 64.08 24.12
C LEU A 742 -13.44 65.36 23.53
N LEU A 743 -13.57 66.40 24.36
CA LEU A 743 -13.77 67.77 23.89
C LEU A 743 -12.45 68.52 23.80
N ASN A 744 -12.20 69.19 22.67
CA ASN A 744 -11.07 70.07 22.42
C ASN A 744 -11.57 71.51 22.35
N LEU A 745 -11.30 72.30 23.39
CA LEU A 745 -11.98 73.55 23.68
C LEU A 745 -11.03 74.74 23.57
N PHE A 746 -11.38 75.72 22.73
CA PHE A 746 -10.58 76.93 22.49
C PHE A 746 -11.18 78.16 23.21
N PRO A 747 -10.33 79.06 23.76
CA PRO A 747 -10.79 80.31 24.36
C PRO A 747 -11.49 81.22 23.33
N GLY A 748 -12.63 81.80 23.72
CA GLY A 748 -13.37 82.79 22.92
C GLY A 748 -14.40 82.22 21.93
N GLU A 749 -14.40 80.92 21.66
CA GLU A 749 -15.42 80.26 20.81
C GLU A 749 -16.67 79.81 21.61
N ILE A 750 -16.49 79.60 22.92
CA ILE A 750 -17.44 78.95 23.83
C ILE A 750 -18.23 80.00 24.64
N TYR A 751 -19.55 79.84 24.67
CA TYR A 751 -20.45 80.67 25.47
C TYR A 751 -20.76 80.01 26.81
N SER A 752 -20.75 80.76 27.91
CA SER A 752 -21.10 80.27 29.23
C SER A 752 -22.62 80.19 29.44
N GLY A 753 -23.06 79.28 30.31
CA GLY A 753 -24.47 79.17 30.72
C GLY A 753 -25.41 78.54 29.69
N VAL A 754 -24.88 77.92 28.62
CA VAL A 754 -25.67 77.22 27.60
C VAL A 754 -25.19 75.78 27.42
N ASN A 755 -26.12 74.88 27.09
CA ASN A 755 -25.83 73.47 26.85
C ASN A 755 -25.42 73.25 25.39
N TYR A 756 -24.33 72.53 25.18
CA TYR A 756 -23.83 72.11 23.88
C TYR A 756 -24.14 70.62 23.64
N THR A 757 -24.68 70.25 22.48
CA THR A 757 -25.03 68.87 22.10
C THR A 757 -24.68 68.54 20.65
N THR A 758 -24.50 67.25 20.38
CA THR A 758 -24.31 66.61 19.07
C THR A 758 -24.75 65.14 19.17
N THR A 759 -24.74 64.41 18.06
CA THR A 759 -24.96 62.96 18.00
C THR A 759 -23.79 62.34 17.24
N ILE A 760 -23.12 61.38 17.88
CA ILE A 760 -22.09 60.55 17.25
C ILE A 760 -22.80 59.38 16.55
N HIS A 761 -22.47 59.14 15.30
CA HIS A 761 -22.87 57.96 14.55
C HIS A 761 -21.73 56.94 14.56
N TRP A 762 -22.05 55.69 14.90
CA TRP A 762 -21.10 54.58 14.99
C TRP A 762 -21.39 53.57 13.88
N GLU A 763 -20.35 53.20 13.13
CA GLU A 763 -20.45 52.21 12.06
C GLU A 763 -19.52 51.03 12.37
N LEU A 764 -20.10 49.84 12.54
CA LEU A 764 -19.36 48.59 12.72
C LEU A 764 -19.16 47.96 11.34
N VAL A 765 -17.92 47.91 10.87
CA VAL A 765 -17.59 47.48 9.51
C VAL A 765 -16.76 46.20 9.55
N ASP A 766 -17.31 45.14 8.96
CA ASP A 766 -16.58 43.91 8.70
C ASP A 766 -15.41 44.18 7.73
N ALA A 767 -14.23 43.62 7.98
CA ALA A 767 -13.06 43.85 7.16
C ALA A 767 -12.71 42.60 6.34
N PRO A 768 -12.67 42.70 4.99
CA PRO A 768 -12.23 41.61 4.12
C PRO A 768 -10.71 41.38 4.20
#